data_AF-A0A6P4YCN0-F1
#
_entry.id   AF-A0A6P4YCN0-F1
#
_cell.length_a   1.000
_cell.length_b   1.000
_cell.length_c   1.000
_cell.angle_alpha   90.00
_cell.angle_beta   90.00
_cell.angle_gamma   90.00
#
_symmetry.space_group_name_H-M   'P 1'
#
loop_
_entity.id
_entity.type
_entity.pdbx_description
1 polymer ?
#
loop_
_entity_poly.entity_id
_entity_poly.type
_entity_poly.pdbx_seq_one_letter_code
_entity_poly.pdbx_strand_id
1 'polypeptide(L)'
;MRTFAVLGVAAYCLLLESVSSQSVSNSTQPPNASCDKRLTGDNGTFTSPNYPNNYPNDKDCRYEISVTPPKVVRLTFTDFNIEDPYDVLLVYDGNTTDDTWEIERLNGANIPSPITSSESIMTVLFHADNRGNRKGFQANYTAVDKVLSTCEVGQYLCDDGVTCIQAWKRCDGNYDCRDGSDEDTSKCACQNIPKSLRMCRGLEYRKMTLPNPLNSSHTTVDDIIKSNQFSAYRDLVDSGCHPSIKDYVCAIIVPRCNSSPKPRQQLPCRSWCEEVKYTCRHEPTSSIFPPCEIFHYNNCNNVRPSRTRAGVDCFDGTGANYRGNEARGPIGEVDCSRWDADTYPKTYPWANLVDNKCRNPRPERDLRPWCFTSSGFEYCDILPCNISIKGCEDPGKPLYGQRSPVLKFYWPNDKITYTCNTGFKFPKGSPPNTARCVQVNESTGEVNWATKKPNCQVDHKYKLQEDLLSETVYNKEVAPTTSLYFKAYVKNVINLDEKAEQIVTSYKAEWSWMDDRLAWNPERYGKFDHMFVRAERVWLPTLTLETNADTRYSGTFPFTEVRIDNDGEVNWPIAALATTTCTLDPFLFPQDNMTCAICFTVGEDYTIGCSNETTHHDIVNKVKDDNFLTCRDPQADIVTGEWSGKTTASSKINKACLTITLKRDPTYHYSTTVSPCLILIVLMIITFIMPIDKGDRIGFGVTVLLSMVVSLVVVTGFLPVSSTLPFIAMLIIVCMGLMALFMLWTVFILIIHDKKGPLPKWARTFFLKHMARAVFLGDLTKKLKNEEPTEDATKNKVTDIEGHSNHAFMTNGHGPTAGRGNPPLNVKNEVGATLIGLKGSVDRLSDSIDALAKASGGDDDEENSEYALLAHVLDRLGLVFYIVAVAVAIPCTLFINRQRVIPTY
;
A
#
# COMPACT_ATOMS: atom_id res chain seq x y z
N MET A 1 30.08 20.90 32.72
CA MET A 1 30.70 21.43 31.48
C MET A 1 30.71 20.30 30.46
N ARG A 2 30.41 20.51 29.16
CA ARG A 2 30.19 21.76 28.42
C ARG A 2 28.86 21.78 27.64
N THR A 3 28.40 22.99 27.33
CA THR A 3 27.34 23.41 26.38
C THR A 3 28.02 23.83 25.04
N PHE A 4 27.40 24.15 23.89
CA PHE A 4 26.00 24.11 23.37
C PHE A 4 26.03 24.20 21.82
N ALA A 5 24.85 23.97 21.19
CA ALA A 5 24.31 24.66 19.99
C ALA A 5 24.94 24.62 18.55
N VAL A 6 24.09 24.12 17.63
CA VAL A 6 23.70 24.71 16.31
C VAL A 6 24.61 24.53 15.07
N LEU A 7 23.94 24.42 13.90
CA LEU A 7 24.45 24.06 12.57
C LEU A 7 24.37 25.25 11.57
N GLY A 8 25.28 25.25 10.59
CA GLY A 8 25.23 26.10 9.39
C GLY A 8 26.28 25.66 8.35
N VAL A 9 25.86 25.37 7.12
CA VAL A 9 26.67 24.85 5.99
C VAL A 9 26.79 25.99 4.95
N ALA A 10 27.80 26.15 4.07
CA ALA A 10 28.82 25.27 3.50
C ALA A 10 30.15 26.02 3.19
N ALA A 11 31.22 25.32 2.79
CA ALA A 11 32.48 25.94 2.34
C ALA A 11 33.36 24.99 1.47
N TYR A 12 34.44 25.54 0.87
CA TYR A 12 35.56 24.88 0.15
C TYR A 12 35.24 24.31 -1.26
N CYS A 13 36.13 24.38 -2.27
CA CYS A 13 37.42 25.11 -2.42
C CYS A 13 37.84 25.27 -3.90
N LEU A 14 38.60 26.33 -4.24
CA LEU A 14 39.60 26.36 -5.32
C LEU A 14 40.75 27.33 -4.93
N LEU A 15 42.02 26.95 -5.15
CA LEU A 15 43.19 27.80 -4.86
C LEU A 15 44.49 27.28 -5.53
N LEU A 16 45.55 28.13 -5.48
CA LEU A 16 46.96 27.92 -5.92
C LEU A 16 47.19 27.98 -7.46
N GLU A 17 48.27 28.54 -8.04
CA GLU A 17 49.46 29.37 -7.65
C GLU A 17 50.20 29.79 -8.97
N SER A 18 51.26 30.61 -9.12
CA SER A 18 51.98 31.71 -8.41
C SER A 18 53.16 32.22 -9.33
N VAL A 19 53.94 33.31 -9.16
CA VAL A 19 53.87 34.62 -8.44
C VAL A 19 54.97 35.58 -8.99
N SER A 20 54.69 36.90 -9.09
CA SER A 20 55.67 38.03 -9.27
C SER A 20 56.40 38.14 -10.65
N SER A 21 57.15 39.20 -11.01
CA SER A 21 57.48 40.52 -10.38
C SER A 21 57.82 41.60 -11.44
N GLN A 22 57.95 42.87 -11.05
CA GLN A 22 58.15 44.05 -11.93
C GLN A 22 59.62 44.40 -12.23
N SER A 23 59.88 45.11 -13.35
CA SER A 23 61.01 46.05 -13.50
C SER A 23 60.71 47.16 -14.55
N VAL A 24 61.60 48.17 -14.64
CA VAL A 24 61.36 49.56 -15.12
C VAL A 24 62.68 50.10 -15.74
N SER A 25 62.78 51.02 -16.72
CA SER A 25 61.90 52.06 -17.29
C SER A 25 62.19 52.38 -18.78
N ASN A 26 61.21 53.03 -19.45
CA ASN A 26 61.30 54.03 -20.54
C ASN A 26 62.36 53.91 -21.66
N SER A 27 61.88 53.99 -22.90
CA SER A 27 62.28 55.08 -23.81
C SER A 27 61.08 55.57 -24.65
N THR A 28 61.17 56.77 -25.22
CA THR A 28 60.07 57.47 -25.91
C THR A 28 60.29 57.52 -27.42
N GLN A 29 59.20 57.45 -28.22
CA GLN A 29 58.82 58.49 -29.21
C GLN A 29 57.43 58.18 -29.85
N PRO A 30 56.78 59.16 -30.56
CA PRO A 30 55.32 59.17 -30.73
C PRO A 30 54.89 58.98 -32.24
N PRO A 31 53.77 59.52 -32.79
CA PRO A 31 52.76 58.64 -33.42
C PRO A 31 52.43 58.96 -34.90
N ASN A 32 51.41 58.27 -35.43
CA ASN A 32 50.72 58.50 -36.72
C ASN A 32 51.53 58.27 -38.01
N ALA A 33 51.52 57.01 -38.45
CA ALA A 33 51.46 56.65 -39.86
C ALA A 33 50.15 55.89 -40.13
N SER A 34 49.51 56.09 -41.29
CA SER A 34 48.43 55.19 -41.75
C SER A 34 49.03 53.80 -42.06
N CYS A 35 48.23 52.76 -41.85
CA CYS A 35 48.59 51.37 -42.13
C CYS A 35 48.01 50.84 -43.45
N ASP A 36 47.29 51.67 -44.22
CA ASP A 36 46.62 51.27 -45.45
C ASP A 36 47.62 50.91 -46.55
N LYS A 37 47.33 49.87 -47.34
CA LYS A 37 48.23 49.36 -48.39
C LYS A 37 47.47 49.00 -49.66
N ARG A 38 48.00 49.43 -50.80
CA ARG A 38 47.60 48.94 -52.13
C ARG A 38 48.64 47.96 -52.65
N LEU A 39 48.19 46.80 -53.11
CA LEU A 39 49.00 45.61 -53.35
C LEU A 39 48.69 45.07 -54.76
N THR A 40 49.48 45.50 -55.75
CA THR A 40 49.16 45.33 -57.19
C THR A 40 50.05 44.29 -57.90
N GLY A 41 50.49 43.25 -57.20
CA GLY A 41 51.35 42.19 -57.74
C GLY A 41 50.57 40.91 -58.06
N ASP A 42 51.15 40.00 -58.84
CA ASP A 42 50.63 38.63 -58.96
C ASP A 42 50.96 37.75 -57.74
N ASN A 43 51.76 38.26 -56.80
CA ASN A 43 51.91 37.75 -55.45
C ASN A 43 52.45 38.84 -54.51
N GLY A 44 52.38 38.57 -53.20
CA GLY A 44 53.06 39.39 -52.19
C GLY A 44 52.71 39.01 -50.75
N THR A 45 53.30 39.74 -49.81
CA THR A 45 53.13 39.55 -48.36
C THR A 45 52.74 40.87 -47.71
N PHE A 46 51.81 40.83 -46.76
CA PHE A 46 51.47 41.96 -45.90
C PHE A 46 51.23 41.50 -44.46
N THR A 47 51.18 42.47 -43.54
CA THR A 47 51.06 42.24 -42.11
C THR A 47 50.15 43.28 -41.47
N SER A 48 49.63 42.96 -40.29
CA SER A 48 49.13 43.94 -39.33
C SER A 48 50.19 45.02 -38.99
N PRO A 49 49.78 46.17 -38.42
CA PRO A 49 50.72 47.15 -37.87
C PRO A 49 51.61 46.53 -36.78
N ASN A 50 52.80 47.10 -36.58
CA ASN A 50 53.82 46.68 -35.58
C ASN A 50 54.37 45.23 -35.65
N TYR A 51 53.78 44.34 -36.44
CA TYR A 51 54.22 42.95 -36.57
C TYR A 51 55.74 42.85 -36.84
N PRO A 52 56.49 41.99 -36.13
CA PRO A 52 56.03 40.87 -35.29
C PRO A 52 55.72 41.22 -33.82
N ASN A 53 55.75 42.49 -33.43
CA ASN A 53 55.24 42.93 -32.12
C ASN A 53 53.70 43.12 -32.19
N ASN A 54 53.06 43.23 -31.03
CA ASN A 54 51.61 43.45 -30.97
C ASN A 54 51.18 44.74 -31.70
N TYR A 55 50.02 44.69 -32.36
CA TYR A 55 49.45 45.86 -33.03
C TYR A 55 49.03 46.96 -32.03
N PRO A 56 48.94 48.22 -32.44
CA PRO A 56 48.37 49.27 -31.60
C PRO A 56 46.85 49.14 -31.51
N ASN A 57 46.31 49.53 -30.37
CA ASN A 57 44.87 49.71 -30.15
C ASN A 57 44.31 50.86 -31.02
N ASP A 58 42.99 50.89 -31.21
CA ASP A 58 42.24 51.87 -32.00
C ASP A 58 42.76 51.99 -33.45
N LYS A 59 42.80 50.88 -34.20
CA LYS A 59 43.38 50.83 -35.56
C LYS A 59 42.45 50.20 -36.60
N ASP A 60 42.08 51.02 -37.58
CA ASP A 60 41.53 50.61 -38.87
C ASP A 60 42.66 50.56 -39.92
N CYS A 61 42.79 49.45 -40.64
CA CYS A 61 43.78 49.28 -41.72
C CYS A 61 43.17 48.56 -42.92
N ARG A 62 43.14 49.22 -44.09
CA ARG A 62 42.63 48.64 -45.34
C ARG A 62 43.77 48.16 -46.26
N TYR A 63 43.67 46.93 -46.72
CA TYR A 63 44.58 46.30 -47.68
C TYR A 63 43.80 45.97 -48.97
N GLU A 64 44.09 46.69 -50.04
CA GLU A 64 43.43 46.53 -51.34
C GLU A 64 44.37 45.76 -52.28
N ILE A 65 44.01 44.51 -52.58
CA ILE A 65 44.82 43.56 -53.35
C ILE A 65 44.26 43.45 -54.76
N SER A 66 45.11 43.63 -55.78
CA SER A 66 44.76 43.48 -57.20
C SER A 66 45.81 42.65 -57.92
N VAL A 67 45.41 41.50 -58.46
CA VAL A 67 46.25 40.63 -59.31
C VAL A 67 45.97 40.91 -60.79
N THR A 68 46.76 40.32 -61.69
CA THR A 68 46.55 40.47 -63.15
C THR A 68 45.30 39.71 -63.62
N PRO A 69 44.30 40.38 -64.23
CA PRO A 69 43.15 39.69 -64.81
C PRO A 69 43.57 38.75 -65.96
N PRO A 70 42.92 37.58 -66.14
CA PRO A 70 41.67 37.13 -65.49
C PRO A 70 41.88 36.23 -64.26
N LYS A 71 43.03 36.29 -63.59
CA LYS A 71 43.30 35.49 -62.37
C LYS A 71 42.50 36.01 -61.17
N VAL A 72 42.34 35.18 -60.14
CA VAL A 72 41.74 35.55 -58.86
C VAL A 72 42.77 35.59 -57.73
N VAL A 73 42.49 36.33 -56.67
CA VAL A 73 43.35 36.49 -55.49
C VAL A 73 43.12 35.31 -54.55
N ARG A 74 44.18 34.52 -54.27
CA ARG A 74 44.20 33.53 -53.19
C ARG A 74 44.98 34.08 -52.00
N LEU A 75 44.30 34.32 -50.89
CA LEU A 75 44.86 34.77 -49.61
C LEU A 75 45.16 33.58 -48.70
N THR A 76 46.28 33.65 -47.98
CA THR A 76 46.75 32.63 -47.03
C THR A 76 47.45 33.30 -45.86
N PHE A 77 47.43 32.69 -44.68
CA PHE A 77 48.09 33.22 -43.49
C PHE A 77 49.24 32.32 -43.06
N THR A 78 50.38 32.93 -42.68
CA THR A 78 51.54 32.21 -42.11
C THR A 78 51.65 32.39 -40.60
N ASP A 79 51.03 33.44 -40.06
CA ASP A 79 50.86 33.69 -38.64
C ASP A 79 49.56 34.48 -38.44
N PHE A 80 48.82 34.18 -37.38
CA PHE A 80 47.50 34.78 -37.12
C PHE A 80 47.16 34.70 -35.62
N ASN A 81 47.06 35.85 -34.97
CA ASN A 81 46.69 36.01 -33.56
C ASN A 81 46.10 37.41 -33.33
N ILE A 82 44.77 37.49 -33.37
CA ILE A 82 43.92 38.67 -33.18
C ILE A 82 43.04 38.44 -31.93
N GLU A 83 42.62 39.48 -31.21
CA GLU A 83 41.76 39.27 -30.03
C GLU A 83 40.33 38.85 -30.40
N ASP A 84 39.97 37.61 -30.05
CA ASP A 84 38.58 37.14 -30.04
C ASP A 84 37.87 37.62 -28.75
N PRO A 85 36.66 38.20 -28.80
CA PRO A 85 35.84 38.52 -30.00
C PRO A 85 35.94 39.98 -30.49
N TYR A 86 36.77 40.82 -29.87
CA TYR A 86 36.69 42.28 -30.02
C TYR A 86 37.42 42.85 -31.24
N ASP A 87 38.52 42.25 -31.64
CA ASP A 87 39.29 42.64 -32.83
C ASP A 87 38.96 41.71 -34.01
N VAL A 88 38.95 42.24 -35.24
CA VAL A 88 38.49 41.48 -36.40
C VAL A 88 39.24 41.81 -37.70
N LEU A 89 39.48 40.79 -38.50
CA LEU A 89 39.93 40.89 -39.88
C LEU A 89 38.80 40.42 -40.80
N LEU A 90 38.30 41.33 -41.64
CA LEU A 90 37.23 41.10 -42.61
C LEU A 90 37.83 40.98 -44.00
N VAL A 91 37.39 39.99 -44.78
CA VAL A 91 37.86 39.75 -46.15
C VAL A 91 36.67 39.86 -47.09
N TYR A 92 36.71 40.82 -48.01
CA TYR A 92 35.66 41.13 -48.99
C TYR A 92 36.12 40.77 -50.42
N ASP A 93 35.17 40.33 -51.24
CA ASP A 93 35.39 40.06 -52.67
C ASP A 93 35.34 41.36 -53.48
N GLY A 94 36.28 41.58 -54.40
CA GLY A 94 36.37 42.80 -55.19
C GLY A 94 36.84 44.04 -54.41
N ASN A 95 36.53 45.23 -54.95
CA ASN A 95 36.94 46.53 -54.40
C ASN A 95 35.83 47.17 -53.53
N THR A 96 35.34 46.44 -52.54
CA THR A 96 34.24 46.89 -51.67
C THR A 96 34.53 46.60 -50.19
N THR A 97 33.72 47.22 -49.33
CA THR A 97 33.60 46.93 -47.89
C THR A 97 32.11 46.92 -47.51
N ASP A 98 31.28 46.37 -48.39
CA ASP A 98 29.86 46.13 -48.19
C ASP A 98 29.69 44.70 -47.66
N ASP A 99 29.00 44.54 -46.53
CA ASP A 99 28.83 43.26 -45.84
C ASP A 99 28.18 42.17 -46.73
N THR A 100 27.48 42.54 -47.80
CA THR A 100 26.94 41.58 -48.80
C THR A 100 28.02 40.87 -49.63
N TRP A 101 29.27 41.35 -49.59
CA TRP A 101 30.42 40.77 -50.28
C TRP A 101 31.53 40.26 -49.33
N GLU A 102 31.25 40.20 -48.02
CA GLU A 102 32.11 39.57 -47.02
C GLU A 102 32.25 38.07 -47.34
N ILE A 103 33.49 37.62 -47.57
CA ILE A 103 33.85 36.21 -47.78
C ILE A 103 34.07 35.52 -46.44
N GLU A 104 34.83 36.15 -45.54
CA GLU A 104 35.17 35.57 -44.24
C GLU A 104 35.46 36.64 -43.18
N ARG A 105 35.16 36.30 -41.93
CA ARG A 105 35.30 37.13 -40.73
C ARG A 105 36.17 36.38 -39.73
N LEU A 106 37.32 36.96 -39.39
CA LEU A 106 38.43 36.25 -38.75
C LEU A 106 38.87 36.94 -37.46
N ASN A 107 39.00 36.17 -36.39
CA ASN A 107 39.53 36.59 -35.10
C ASN A 107 40.21 35.40 -34.36
N GLY A 108 40.79 35.65 -33.19
CA GLY A 108 41.48 34.61 -32.42
C GLY A 108 42.85 34.22 -32.96
N ALA A 109 43.34 33.04 -32.56
CA ALA A 109 44.72 32.58 -32.79
C ALA A 109 44.85 31.29 -33.63
N ASN A 110 43.79 30.92 -34.35
CA ASN A 110 43.82 29.81 -35.31
C ASN A 110 44.19 30.34 -36.70
N ILE A 111 45.09 29.67 -37.42
CA ILE A 111 45.45 30.05 -38.78
C ILE A 111 44.25 29.75 -39.72
N PRO A 112 43.69 30.74 -40.43
CA PRO A 112 42.54 30.54 -41.33
C PRO A 112 42.85 29.66 -42.54
N SER A 113 41.78 29.14 -43.17
CA SER A 113 41.89 28.40 -44.42
C SER A 113 42.27 29.32 -45.61
N PRO A 114 42.78 28.78 -46.73
CA PRO A 114 43.06 29.58 -47.92
C PRO A 114 41.80 30.19 -48.56
N ILE A 115 41.67 31.51 -48.49
CA ILE A 115 40.52 32.28 -48.98
C ILE A 115 40.77 32.64 -50.46
N THR A 116 39.76 32.62 -51.31
CA THR A 116 39.91 32.96 -52.74
C THR A 116 38.78 33.88 -53.21
N SER A 117 39.10 34.95 -53.94
CA SER A 117 38.12 35.87 -54.53
C SER A 117 37.47 35.30 -55.79
N SER A 118 36.35 35.90 -56.22
CA SER A 118 35.68 35.59 -57.49
C SER A 118 36.30 36.34 -58.67
N GLU A 119 36.88 37.50 -58.40
CA GLU A 119 37.53 38.39 -59.38
C GLU A 119 39.01 38.65 -59.05
N SER A 120 39.68 39.46 -59.87
CA SER A 120 41.09 39.84 -59.72
C SER A 120 41.38 40.85 -58.61
N ILE A 121 40.39 41.23 -57.79
CA ILE A 121 40.54 42.17 -56.69
C ILE A 121 39.97 41.54 -55.40
N MET A 122 40.60 41.79 -54.27
CA MET A 122 40.15 41.43 -52.93
C MET A 122 40.46 42.59 -51.97
N THR A 123 39.52 42.91 -51.08
CA THR A 123 39.72 43.93 -50.04
C THR A 123 39.77 43.27 -48.67
N VAL A 124 40.82 43.53 -47.89
CA VAL A 124 40.93 43.07 -46.51
C VAL A 124 40.92 44.29 -45.58
N LEU A 125 40.12 44.24 -44.52
CA LEU A 125 39.96 45.32 -43.55
C LEU A 125 40.24 44.77 -42.13
N PHE A 126 41.23 45.35 -41.45
CA PHE A 126 41.53 45.05 -40.05
C PHE A 126 40.97 46.16 -39.15
N HIS A 127 40.23 45.79 -38.11
CA HIS A 127 39.71 46.69 -37.08
C HIS A 127 40.17 46.20 -35.70
N ALA A 128 40.78 47.10 -34.92
CA ALA A 128 41.26 46.84 -33.56
C ALA A 128 40.70 47.85 -32.55
N ASP A 129 40.22 47.32 -31.43
CA ASP A 129 39.54 48.00 -30.32
C ASP A 129 40.51 48.82 -29.42
N ASN A 130 39.99 49.45 -28.37
CA ASN A 130 40.78 50.29 -27.46
C ASN A 130 41.63 49.53 -26.42
N ARG A 131 41.49 48.19 -26.23
CA ARG A 131 42.05 47.42 -25.09
C ARG A 131 42.36 45.92 -25.31
N GLY A 132 42.84 45.49 -26.47
CA GLY A 132 42.98 44.03 -26.72
C GLY A 132 44.29 43.46 -27.26
N ASN A 133 45.36 44.22 -27.48
CA ASN A 133 46.31 43.80 -28.53
C ASN A 133 46.94 42.39 -28.43
N ARG A 134 47.06 41.76 -29.60
CA ARG A 134 47.74 40.49 -29.86
C ARG A 134 48.83 40.71 -30.92
N LYS A 135 49.53 39.63 -31.31
CA LYS A 135 50.63 39.70 -32.29
C LYS A 135 50.18 40.22 -33.68
N GLY A 136 48.90 40.05 -34.01
CA GLY A 136 48.34 40.36 -35.32
C GLY A 136 48.56 39.23 -36.30
N PHE A 137 48.79 39.54 -37.56
CA PHE A 137 48.83 38.55 -38.63
C PHE A 137 49.91 38.85 -39.68
N GLN A 138 50.35 37.78 -40.35
CA GLN A 138 51.14 37.83 -41.56
C GLN A 138 50.43 37.02 -42.65
N ALA A 139 50.10 37.69 -43.75
CA ALA A 139 49.31 37.15 -44.85
C ALA A 139 50.08 37.21 -46.17
N ASN A 140 49.99 36.13 -46.95
CA ASN A 140 50.52 36.00 -48.30
C ASN A 140 49.35 35.90 -49.28
N TYR A 141 49.42 36.64 -50.38
CA TYR A 141 48.47 36.52 -51.49
C TYR A 141 49.19 36.05 -52.77
N THR A 142 48.49 35.26 -53.60
CA THR A 142 48.95 34.84 -54.92
C THR A 142 47.81 34.87 -55.94
N ALA A 143 48.15 35.14 -57.20
CA ALA A 143 47.23 35.07 -58.32
C ALA A 143 47.09 33.61 -58.78
N VAL A 144 45.86 33.09 -58.83
CA VAL A 144 45.55 31.72 -59.27
C VAL A 144 44.47 31.70 -60.35
N ASP A 145 44.42 30.63 -61.14
CA ASP A 145 43.43 30.47 -62.21
C ASP A 145 42.06 30.04 -61.64
N LYS A 146 40.96 30.55 -62.22
CA LYS A 146 39.58 30.23 -61.78
C LYS A 146 39.21 28.80 -62.18
N VAL A 147 38.84 27.97 -61.20
CA VAL A 147 38.40 26.58 -61.39
C VAL A 147 36.88 26.53 -61.56
N LEU A 148 36.38 25.88 -62.61
CA LEU A 148 34.95 25.59 -62.78
C LEU A 148 34.55 24.27 -62.12
N SER A 149 33.30 24.18 -61.66
CA SER A 149 32.76 23.01 -60.93
C SER A 149 31.78 22.17 -61.75
N THR A 150 31.51 20.95 -61.29
CA THR A 150 30.49 20.05 -61.84
C THR A 150 29.61 19.53 -60.71
N CYS A 151 28.37 19.99 -60.64
CA CYS A 151 27.46 19.68 -59.54
C CYS A 151 26.88 18.25 -59.60
N GLU A 152 26.49 17.71 -58.45
CA GLU A 152 25.96 16.36 -58.29
C GLU A 152 24.44 16.25 -58.55
N VAL A 153 23.89 15.03 -58.54
CA VAL A 153 22.44 14.79 -58.65
C VAL A 153 21.73 15.42 -57.45
N GLY A 154 20.69 16.22 -57.71
CA GLY A 154 20.01 17.03 -56.69
C GLY A 154 20.57 18.43 -56.50
N GLN A 155 21.62 18.83 -57.23
CA GLN A 155 22.18 20.18 -57.20
C GLN A 155 21.87 20.97 -58.49
N TYR A 156 22.06 22.29 -58.43
CA TYR A 156 21.95 23.24 -59.55
C TYR A 156 23.23 24.08 -59.61
N LEU A 157 23.75 24.27 -60.82
CA LEU A 157 24.94 25.07 -61.10
C LEU A 157 24.51 26.53 -61.35
N CYS A 158 25.12 27.48 -60.64
CA CYS A 158 24.95 28.90 -60.88
C CYS A 158 25.69 29.34 -62.17
N ASP A 159 25.29 30.46 -62.77
CA ASP A 159 25.91 30.96 -64.00
C ASP A 159 27.38 31.41 -63.82
N ASP A 160 27.81 31.67 -62.59
CA ASP A 160 29.20 31.95 -62.19
C ASP A 160 30.20 30.84 -62.56
N GLY A 161 29.70 29.63 -62.85
CA GLY A 161 30.45 28.44 -63.26
C GLY A 161 31.17 27.70 -62.13
N VAL A 162 30.92 28.06 -60.87
CA VAL A 162 31.66 27.57 -59.69
C VAL A 162 30.72 27.13 -58.56
N THR A 163 29.64 27.87 -58.31
CA THR A 163 28.74 27.63 -57.17
C THR A 163 27.70 26.56 -57.50
N CYS A 164 27.59 25.55 -56.64
CA CYS A 164 26.56 24.51 -56.70
C CYS A 164 25.60 24.64 -55.51
N ILE A 165 24.33 24.98 -55.77
CA ILE A 165 23.26 25.03 -54.75
C ILE A 165 22.38 23.78 -54.81
N GLN A 166 21.54 23.56 -53.79
CA GLN A 166 20.57 22.45 -53.80
C GLN A 166 19.41 22.77 -54.76
N ALA A 167 18.95 21.80 -55.54
CA ALA A 167 17.91 22.00 -56.58
C ALA A 167 16.51 22.33 -56.03
N TRP A 168 16.31 22.31 -54.71
CA TRP A 168 15.10 22.83 -54.05
C TRP A 168 15.18 24.32 -53.67
N LYS A 169 16.39 24.91 -53.61
CA LYS A 169 16.64 26.35 -53.36
C LYS A 169 16.46 27.22 -54.61
N ARG A 170 16.59 26.61 -55.79
CA ARG A 170 16.32 27.28 -57.06
C ARG A 170 14.85 27.71 -57.16
N CYS A 171 14.60 28.97 -57.50
CA CYS A 171 13.27 29.58 -57.61
C CYS A 171 12.44 29.42 -56.31
N ASP A 172 13.06 29.62 -55.14
CA ASP A 172 12.42 29.49 -53.83
C ASP A 172 12.08 30.86 -53.18
N GLY A 173 12.58 31.97 -53.72
CA GLY A 173 12.35 33.34 -53.26
C GLY A 173 13.60 34.06 -52.75
N ASN A 174 14.66 33.31 -52.39
CA ASN A 174 15.93 33.81 -51.86
C ASN A 174 17.05 33.68 -52.91
N TYR A 175 18.06 34.56 -52.86
CA TYR A 175 19.27 34.43 -53.67
C TYR A 175 20.29 33.55 -52.94
N ASP A 176 20.35 32.26 -53.30
CA ASP A 176 21.33 31.30 -52.84
C ASP A 176 22.53 31.17 -53.80
N CYS A 177 22.37 31.50 -55.09
CA CYS A 177 23.48 31.70 -56.01
C CYS A 177 24.10 33.10 -55.86
N ARG A 178 25.43 33.20 -55.90
CA ARG A 178 26.17 34.48 -55.72
C ARG A 178 25.91 35.52 -56.81
N ASP A 179 25.46 35.07 -57.98
CA ASP A 179 25.05 35.87 -59.14
C ASP A 179 23.52 36.08 -59.25
N GLY A 180 22.74 35.48 -58.34
CA GLY A 180 21.26 35.48 -58.39
C GLY A 180 20.63 34.65 -59.52
N SER A 181 21.40 33.80 -60.21
CA SER A 181 20.95 32.97 -61.36
C SER A 181 19.94 31.86 -61.02
N ASP A 182 19.68 31.67 -59.73
CA ASP A 182 18.68 30.77 -59.16
C ASP A 182 17.29 31.40 -59.01
N GLU A 183 17.21 32.73 -58.93
CA GLU A 183 15.97 33.52 -58.86
C GLU A 183 15.67 34.29 -60.15
N ASP A 184 16.51 34.17 -61.19
CA ASP A 184 16.26 34.81 -62.49
C ASP A 184 14.88 34.42 -63.05
N THR A 185 14.04 35.45 -63.19
CA THR A 185 12.70 35.36 -63.78
C THR A 185 12.65 34.70 -65.16
N SER A 186 13.72 34.75 -65.96
CA SER A 186 13.80 34.08 -67.26
C SER A 186 13.98 32.57 -67.12
N LYS A 187 14.82 32.12 -66.19
CA LYS A 187 15.13 30.71 -65.90
C LYS A 187 14.10 30.03 -65.01
N CYS A 188 13.45 30.78 -64.13
CA CYS A 188 12.33 30.32 -63.30
C CYS A 188 10.97 30.31 -64.03
N ALA A 189 10.91 30.76 -65.29
CA ALA A 189 9.65 30.92 -66.03
C ALA A 189 8.84 29.61 -66.14
N CYS A 190 7.64 29.59 -65.54
CA CYS A 190 6.77 28.41 -65.55
C CYS A 190 6.30 28.02 -66.96
N GLN A 191 6.78 26.90 -67.48
CA GLN A 191 6.40 26.31 -68.76
C GLN A 191 5.12 25.46 -68.62
N ASN A 192 4.42 25.15 -69.72
CA ASN A 192 3.28 24.22 -69.71
C ASN A 192 3.74 22.79 -70.01
N ILE A 193 3.19 21.79 -69.30
CA ILE A 193 3.52 20.37 -69.54
C ILE A 193 3.09 19.95 -70.96
N PRO A 194 4.01 19.47 -71.83
CA PRO A 194 3.69 19.14 -73.22
C PRO A 194 2.71 17.97 -73.36
N LYS A 195 1.79 18.06 -74.33
CA LYS A 195 0.82 16.98 -74.64
C LYS A 195 1.48 15.69 -75.14
N SER A 196 2.75 15.75 -75.56
CA SER A 196 3.57 14.59 -75.96
C SER A 196 3.89 13.65 -74.78
N LEU A 197 4.05 14.20 -73.57
CA LEU A 197 4.38 13.44 -72.35
C LEU A 197 3.15 12.65 -71.84
N ARG A 198 2.80 11.56 -72.53
CA ARG A 198 1.59 10.75 -72.25
C ARG A 198 1.52 10.23 -70.82
N MET A 199 2.66 9.85 -70.25
CA MET A 199 2.84 9.33 -68.90
C MET A 199 2.29 10.28 -67.82
N CYS A 200 2.57 11.58 -67.94
CA CYS A 200 2.23 12.59 -66.93
C CYS A 200 0.89 13.30 -67.21
N ARG A 201 -0.05 12.61 -67.87
CA ARG A 201 -1.43 13.10 -68.04
C ARG A 201 -2.25 12.85 -66.77
N GLY A 202 -3.05 13.85 -66.38
CA GLY A 202 -3.97 13.77 -65.24
C GLY A 202 -3.44 14.27 -63.90
N LEU A 203 -2.24 14.86 -63.84
CA LEU A 203 -1.71 15.53 -62.64
C LEU A 203 -2.63 16.68 -62.16
N GLU A 204 -2.60 16.99 -60.87
CA GLU A 204 -3.29 18.16 -60.28
C GLU A 204 -2.83 19.50 -60.88
N TYR A 205 -1.59 19.57 -61.36
CA TYR A 205 -0.96 20.78 -61.87
C TYR A 205 -0.60 20.65 -63.36
N ARG A 206 -0.50 21.80 -64.05
CA ARG A 206 -0.25 21.86 -65.51
C ARG A 206 0.99 22.67 -65.91
N LYS A 207 1.62 23.32 -64.94
CA LYS A 207 2.80 24.17 -65.11
C LYS A 207 4.02 23.53 -64.45
N MET A 208 5.13 23.53 -65.17
CA MET A 208 6.41 22.94 -64.76
C MET A 208 7.54 23.97 -64.81
N THR A 209 8.68 23.63 -64.22
CA THR A 209 9.95 24.35 -64.36
C THR A 209 11.07 23.36 -64.67
N LEU A 210 12.13 23.83 -65.34
CA LEU A 210 13.30 23.06 -65.75
C LEU A 210 14.58 23.90 -65.52
N PRO A 211 15.77 23.27 -65.35
CA PRO A 211 16.01 21.83 -65.34
C PRO A 211 15.42 21.11 -64.11
N ASN A 212 15.28 19.79 -64.22
CA ASN A 212 14.79 18.93 -63.14
C ASN A 212 15.94 18.45 -62.22
N PRO A 213 15.68 18.01 -60.98
CA PRO A 213 16.74 17.73 -60.01
C PRO A 213 17.57 16.47 -60.32
N LEU A 214 17.27 15.76 -61.42
CA LEU A 214 18.01 14.57 -61.83
C LEU A 214 19.26 14.88 -62.65
N ASN A 215 19.25 15.98 -63.40
CA ASN A 215 20.38 16.46 -64.21
C ASN A 215 20.15 17.93 -64.64
N SER A 216 21.11 18.81 -64.37
CA SER A 216 21.07 20.23 -64.75
C SER A 216 21.00 20.46 -66.26
N SER A 217 21.47 19.50 -67.08
CA SER A 217 21.38 19.56 -68.55
C SER A 217 19.98 19.29 -69.13
N HIS A 218 18.99 18.86 -68.32
CA HIS A 218 17.60 18.63 -68.75
C HIS A 218 16.82 19.94 -68.99
N THR A 219 17.29 20.77 -69.92
CA THR A 219 16.68 22.09 -70.20
C THR A 219 15.35 22.00 -70.94
N THR A 220 15.10 20.94 -71.73
CA THR A 220 13.81 20.68 -72.39
C THR A 220 13.23 19.30 -72.05
N VAL A 221 11.92 19.15 -72.27
CA VAL A 221 11.22 17.87 -72.10
C VAL A 221 11.66 16.82 -73.13
N ASP A 222 12.16 17.21 -74.30
CA ASP A 222 12.66 16.26 -75.29
C ASP A 222 14.03 15.70 -74.90
N ASP A 223 14.84 16.42 -74.12
CA ASP A 223 16.10 15.90 -73.56
C ASP A 223 15.82 14.86 -72.48
N ILE A 224 14.85 15.16 -71.61
CA ILE A 224 14.32 14.23 -70.61
C ILE A 224 13.83 12.93 -71.27
N ILE A 225 12.98 13.01 -72.29
CA ILE A 225 12.38 11.83 -72.94
C ILE A 225 13.44 10.94 -73.62
N LYS A 226 14.57 11.52 -74.07
CA LYS A 226 15.71 10.80 -74.66
C LYS A 226 16.66 10.21 -73.60
N SER A 227 16.54 10.58 -72.33
CA SER A 227 17.45 10.12 -71.28
C SER A 227 17.22 8.65 -70.91
N ASN A 228 18.31 7.92 -70.62
CA ASN A 228 18.25 6.55 -70.10
C ASN A 228 17.56 6.46 -68.72
N GLN A 229 17.49 7.58 -67.98
CA GLN A 229 16.75 7.65 -66.72
C GLN A 229 15.24 7.58 -66.97
N PHE A 230 14.74 8.22 -68.03
CA PHE A 230 13.30 8.29 -68.31
C PHE A 230 12.68 6.94 -68.71
N SER A 231 13.39 6.09 -69.46
CA SER A 231 12.91 4.74 -69.76
C SER A 231 12.77 3.89 -68.49
N ALA A 232 13.79 3.92 -67.62
CA ALA A 232 13.80 3.24 -66.34
C ALA A 232 12.67 3.70 -65.40
N TYR A 233 12.36 5.01 -65.39
CA TYR A 233 11.23 5.58 -64.66
C TYR A 233 9.85 5.18 -65.21
N ARG A 234 9.71 4.99 -66.53
CA ARG A 234 8.47 4.45 -67.13
C ARG A 234 8.21 3.03 -66.63
N ASP A 235 9.22 2.18 -66.71
CA ASP A 235 9.09 0.75 -66.39
C ASP A 235 8.77 0.52 -64.90
N LEU A 236 9.24 1.42 -64.02
CA LEU A 236 8.86 1.50 -62.60
C LEU A 236 7.41 1.99 -62.35
N VAL A 237 6.83 2.79 -63.25
CA VAL A 237 5.42 3.19 -63.17
C VAL A 237 4.51 2.07 -63.68
N ASP A 238 4.93 1.35 -64.71
CA ASP A 238 4.17 0.24 -65.30
C ASP A 238 4.11 -1.00 -64.37
N SER A 239 5.00 -1.12 -63.37
CA SER A 239 4.88 -2.18 -62.34
C SER A 239 3.80 -1.90 -61.27
N GLY A 240 3.34 -0.66 -61.14
CA GLY A 240 2.21 -0.29 -60.27
C GLY A 240 2.48 -0.41 -58.76
N CYS A 241 3.74 -0.55 -58.33
CA CYS A 241 4.15 -0.89 -56.96
C CYS A 241 3.65 0.04 -55.83
N HIS A 242 3.16 1.25 -56.15
CA HIS A 242 2.49 2.14 -55.20
C HIS A 242 1.37 2.93 -55.92
N PRO A 243 0.18 3.15 -55.32
CA PRO A 243 -0.96 3.78 -56.01
C PRO A 243 -0.65 5.13 -56.67
N SER A 244 0.23 5.93 -56.07
CA SER A 244 0.66 7.24 -56.58
C SER A 244 2.05 7.23 -57.26
N ILE A 245 2.59 6.06 -57.65
CA ILE A 245 3.93 5.94 -58.26
C ILE A 245 4.07 6.83 -59.50
N LYS A 246 3.05 6.81 -60.37
CA LYS A 246 2.95 7.64 -61.58
C LYS A 246 3.11 9.13 -61.26
N ASP A 247 2.34 9.63 -60.29
CA ASP A 247 2.30 11.05 -60.00
C ASP A 247 3.56 11.51 -59.25
N TYR A 248 4.18 10.61 -58.46
CA TYR A 248 5.48 10.84 -57.83
C TYR A 248 6.61 10.97 -58.85
N VAL A 249 6.74 9.99 -59.74
CA VAL A 249 7.76 9.97 -60.80
C VAL A 249 7.61 11.20 -61.71
N CYS A 250 6.38 11.53 -62.09
CA CYS A 250 6.11 12.77 -62.83
C CYS A 250 6.43 14.05 -62.05
N ALA A 251 6.24 14.08 -60.72
CA ALA A 251 6.58 15.23 -59.90
C ALA A 251 8.10 15.44 -59.74
N ILE A 252 8.93 14.40 -59.89
CA ILE A 252 10.39 14.56 -60.05
C ILE A 252 10.70 15.12 -61.44
N ILE A 253 10.14 14.50 -62.49
CA ILE A 253 10.59 14.69 -63.88
C ILE A 253 10.12 16.05 -64.45
N VAL A 254 8.91 16.48 -64.11
CA VAL A 254 8.34 17.80 -64.43
C VAL A 254 7.90 18.50 -63.14
N PRO A 255 8.85 19.07 -62.36
CA PRO A 255 8.57 19.72 -61.08
C PRO A 255 7.49 20.79 -61.18
N ARG A 256 6.61 20.85 -60.18
CA ARG A 256 5.50 21.82 -60.13
C ARG A 256 6.03 23.25 -60.09
N CYS A 257 5.50 24.11 -60.96
CA CYS A 257 5.78 25.54 -60.94
C CYS A 257 4.53 26.33 -60.54
N ASN A 258 4.58 27.03 -59.40
CA ASN A 258 3.50 27.91 -58.94
C ASN A 258 3.73 29.33 -59.46
N SER A 259 2.71 30.02 -59.97
CA SER A 259 2.87 31.26 -60.77
C SER A 259 2.30 32.52 -60.09
N SER A 260 2.43 32.67 -58.77
CA SER A 260 1.95 33.86 -58.07
C SER A 260 2.60 34.02 -56.68
N PRO A 261 3.13 35.20 -56.31
CA PRO A 261 3.45 36.35 -57.17
C PRO A 261 4.79 36.21 -57.91
N LYS A 262 5.79 35.51 -57.31
CA LYS A 262 6.99 35.02 -58.01
C LYS A 262 6.72 33.62 -58.62
N PRO A 263 7.40 33.22 -59.70
CA PRO A 263 7.38 31.84 -60.18
C PRO A 263 8.20 30.94 -59.23
N ARG A 264 7.56 30.00 -58.53
CA ARG A 264 8.21 29.13 -57.53
C ARG A 264 8.35 27.68 -58.00
N GLN A 265 9.53 27.10 -57.88
CA GLN A 265 9.78 25.66 -58.04
C GLN A 265 9.30 24.88 -56.80
N GLN A 266 8.60 23.77 -57.01
CA GLN A 266 8.17 22.87 -55.93
C GLN A 266 8.47 21.41 -56.31
N LEU A 267 9.63 20.92 -55.84
CA LEU A 267 10.00 19.50 -55.91
C LEU A 267 9.08 18.65 -55.00
N PRO A 268 8.99 17.32 -55.20
CA PRO A 268 8.34 16.41 -54.27
C PRO A 268 8.84 16.56 -52.82
N CYS A 269 7.98 16.29 -51.84
CA CYS A 269 8.40 16.22 -50.44
C CYS A 269 9.22 14.96 -50.13
N ARG A 270 10.21 15.07 -49.24
CA ARG A 270 11.05 13.94 -48.78
C ARG A 270 10.23 12.76 -48.24
N SER A 271 9.21 13.04 -47.42
CA SER A 271 8.26 12.04 -46.89
C SER A 271 7.35 11.40 -47.95
N TRP A 272 7.32 11.90 -49.18
CA TRP A 272 6.70 11.21 -50.32
C TRP A 272 7.70 10.29 -51.02
N CYS A 273 8.95 10.72 -51.21
CA CYS A 273 10.03 9.87 -51.71
C CYS A 273 10.25 8.62 -50.85
N GLU A 274 10.37 8.80 -49.53
CA GLU A 274 10.71 7.72 -48.60
C GLU A 274 9.58 6.67 -48.49
N GLU A 275 8.31 7.08 -48.56
CA GLU A 275 7.14 6.18 -48.58
C GLU A 275 7.10 5.32 -49.84
N VAL A 276 7.22 5.95 -51.01
CA VAL A 276 7.16 5.28 -52.31
C VAL A 276 8.36 4.33 -52.46
N LYS A 277 9.55 4.77 -52.03
CA LYS A 277 10.77 3.94 -52.01
C LYS A 277 10.65 2.75 -51.05
N TYR A 278 9.93 2.88 -49.93
CA TYR A 278 9.66 1.76 -49.03
C TYR A 278 8.65 0.77 -49.60
N THR A 279 7.55 1.23 -50.20
CA THR A 279 6.54 0.31 -50.76
C THR A 279 7.11 -0.44 -51.97
N CYS A 280 7.82 0.26 -52.85
CA CYS A 280 8.47 -0.31 -54.03
C CYS A 280 9.84 -0.97 -53.74
N ARG A 281 10.21 -1.20 -52.47
CA ARG A 281 11.53 -1.76 -52.08
C ARG A 281 11.82 -3.16 -52.64
N HIS A 282 10.79 -3.89 -53.03
CA HIS A 282 10.87 -5.25 -53.56
C HIS A 282 10.98 -5.28 -55.10
N GLU A 283 10.83 -4.15 -55.77
CA GLU A 283 10.95 -4.04 -57.22
C GLU A 283 12.42 -4.13 -57.67
N PRO A 284 12.75 -4.80 -58.78
CA PRO A 284 14.11 -4.83 -59.32
C PRO A 284 14.59 -3.45 -59.81
N THR A 285 13.66 -2.53 -60.06
CA THR A 285 13.91 -1.12 -60.43
C THR A 285 14.10 -0.19 -59.23
N SER A 286 14.08 -0.70 -57.99
CA SER A 286 14.23 0.11 -56.77
C SER A 286 15.56 0.87 -56.64
N SER A 287 16.59 0.48 -57.40
CA SER A 287 17.89 1.17 -57.49
C SER A 287 17.84 2.51 -58.24
N ILE A 288 16.76 2.80 -58.98
CA ILE A 288 16.57 4.03 -59.76
C ILE A 288 16.08 5.20 -58.89
N PHE A 289 15.53 4.94 -57.70
CA PHE A 289 15.10 6.00 -56.79
C PHE A 289 16.29 6.82 -56.27
N PRO A 290 16.28 8.16 -56.43
CA PRO A 290 17.34 9.02 -55.90
C PRO A 290 17.45 8.92 -54.36
N PRO A 291 18.55 9.39 -53.76
CA PRO A 291 18.57 9.63 -52.32
C PRO A 291 17.50 10.68 -51.99
N CYS A 292 16.59 10.37 -51.06
CA CYS A 292 15.47 11.26 -50.73
C CYS A 292 15.91 12.59 -50.07
N GLU A 293 17.20 12.72 -49.77
CA GLU A 293 17.87 13.94 -49.29
C GLU A 293 17.89 15.09 -50.29
N ILE A 294 17.72 14.83 -51.60
CA ILE A 294 17.56 15.90 -52.60
C ILE A 294 16.23 16.68 -52.44
N PHE A 295 15.33 16.18 -51.58
CA PHE A 295 14.02 16.76 -51.32
C PHE A 295 13.97 17.37 -49.92
N HIS A 296 13.32 18.52 -49.82
CA HIS A 296 13.06 19.19 -48.54
C HIS A 296 11.80 18.62 -47.86
N TYR A 297 11.68 18.83 -46.54
CA TYR A 297 10.49 18.43 -45.77
C TYR A 297 9.36 19.47 -45.82
N ASN A 298 9.71 20.76 -45.91
CA ASN A 298 8.78 21.88 -45.88
C ASN A 298 8.73 22.61 -47.25
N ASN A 299 7.62 23.30 -47.55
CA ASN A 299 7.44 24.12 -48.76
C ASN A 299 7.56 23.34 -50.12
N CYS A 300 7.40 22.02 -50.05
CA CYS A 300 7.50 21.07 -51.15
C CYS A 300 6.11 20.63 -51.68
N ASN A 301 6.08 19.96 -52.83
CA ASN A 301 4.87 19.41 -53.43
C ASN A 301 4.53 18.04 -52.81
N ASN A 302 3.35 17.94 -52.19
CA ASN A 302 2.85 16.71 -51.54
C ASN A 302 1.49 16.31 -52.13
N VAL A 303 1.15 15.02 -52.09
CA VAL A 303 -0.16 14.52 -52.53
C VAL A 303 -1.20 14.78 -51.45
N ARG A 304 -2.38 15.22 -51.87
CA ARG A 304 -3.55 15.41 -50.99
C ARG A 304 -4.15 14.06 -50.58
N PRO A 305 -4.84 13.96 -49.43
CA PRO A 305 -5.61 12.76 -49.10
C PRO A 305 -6.63 12.43 -50.19
N SER A 306 -6.81 11.13 -50.47
CA SER A 306 -7.90 10.62 -51.28
C SER A 306 -9.25 11.01 -50.68
N ARG A 307 -10.27 11.21 -51.53
CA ARG A 307 -11.61 11.66 -51.12
C ARG A 307 -12.71 10.79 -51.68
N THR A 308 -13.71 10.55 -50.83
CA THR A 308 -14.98 9.94 -51.21
C THR A 308 -15.74 10.81 -52.22
N ARG A 309 -16.74 10.24 -52.90
CA ARG A 309 -17.65 11.02 -53.77
C ARG A 309 -18.42 12.13 -53.03
N ALA A 310 -18.48 12.08 -51.70
CA ALA A 310 -19.08 13.11 -50.84
C ALA A 310 -18.07 14.21 -50.41
N GLY A 311 -16.81 14.14 -50.86
CA GLY A 311 -15.77 15.12 -50.53
C GLY A 311 -15.07 14.91 -49.18
N VAL A 312 -15.50 13.92 -48.38
CA VAL A 312 -14.86 13.52 -47.12
C VAL A 312 -13.56 12.77 -47.42
N ASP A 313 -12.48 13.10 -46.70
CA ASP A 313 -11.18 12.40 -46.78
C ASP A 313 -11.33 10.90 -46.44
N CYS A 314 -10.59 10.06 -47.14
CA CYS A 314 -10.62 8.59 -46.99
C CYS A 314 -9.24 7.98 -47.26
N PHE A 315 -9.09 6.68 -47.01
CA PHE A 315 -7.87 5.93 -47.30
C PHE A 315 -8.05 4.83 -48.35
N ASP A 316 -6.98 4.53 -49.10
CA ASP A 316 -6.95 3.44 -50.08
C ASP A 316 -6.22 2.21 -49.54
N GLY A 317 -6.56 1.03 -50.06
CA GLY A 317 -5.97 -0.24 -49.64
C GLY A 317 -6.13 -0.47 -48.13
N THR A 318 -5.01 -0.56 -47.42
CA THR A 318 -4.93 -0.74 -45.96
C THR A 318 -4.63 0.56 -45.19
N GLY A 319 -4.55 1.70 -45.88
CA GLY A 319 -4.38 3.02 -45.27
C GLY A 319 -2.96 3.41 -44.87
N ALA A 320 -1.95 2.65 -45.31
CA ALA A 320 -0.54 3.04 -45.17
C ALA A 320 -0.23 4.37 -45.89
N ASN A 321 -0.93 4.65 -46.99
CA ASN A 321 -0.81 5.86 -47.80
C ASN A 321 -1.70 7.03 -47.33
N TYR A 322 -2.44 6.91 -46.22
CA TYR A 322 -3.29 8.02 -45.75
C TYR A 322 -2.44 9.25 -45.40
N ARG A 323 -2.90 10.43 -45.83
CA ARG A 323 -2.22 11.75 -45.72
C ARG A 323 -3.18 12.88 -45.30
N GLY A 324 -4.31 12.55 -44.70
CA GLY A 324 -5.30 13.54 -44.27
C GLY A 324 -5.11 13.98 -42.82
N ASN A 325 -5.83 15.03 -42.44
CA ASN A 325 -5.71 15.66 -41.12
C ASN A 325 -6.72 15.10 -40.11
N GLU A 326 -7.47 14.04 -40.45
CA GLU A 326 -8.40 13.41 -39.52
C GLU A 326 -7.65 12.58 -38.49
N ALA A 327 -7.83 12.92 -37.21
CA ALA A 327 -6.94 12.57 -36.12
C ALA A 327 -7.70 12.18 -34.83
N ARG A 328 -8.92 11.64 -34.96
CA ARG A 328 -9.78 11.30 -33.82
C ARG A 328 -10.03 9.80 -33.72
N GLY A 329 -9.97 9.28 -32.48
CA GLY A 329 -10.30 7.90 -32.15
C GLY A 329 -11.81 7.62 -32.09
N PRO A 330 -12.21 6.37 -31.79
CA PRO A 330 -13.61 5.94 -31.67
C PRO A 330 -14.32 6.48 -30.41
N ILE A 331 -13.52 6.93 -29.44
CA ILE A 331 -13.92 7.41 -28.13
C ILE A 331 -13.90 8.95 -28.19
N GLY A 332 -15.00 9.56 -27.74
CA GLY A 332 -15.25 10.99 -27.94
C GLY A 332 -14.10 11.88 -27.48
N GLU A 333 -13.64 12.75 -28.39
CA GLU A 333 -12.63 13.80 -28.14
C GLU A 333 -11.22 13.31 -27.77
N VAL A 334 -10.94 12.00 -27.87
CA VAL A 334 -9.56 11.48 -27.84
C VAL A 334 -8.85 11.89 -29.14
N ASP A 335 -8.11 13.00 -29.05
CA ASP A 335 -7.22 13.49 -30.09
C ASP A 335 -5.94 12.63 -30.11
N CYS A 336 -5.59 12.12 -31.30
CA CYS A 336 -4.42 11.28 -31.46
C CYS A 336 -3.12 12.04 -31.14
N SER A 337 -2.11 11.32 -30.65
CA SER A 337 -0.74 11.84 -30.54
C SER A 337 -0.08 11.98 -31.92
N ARG A 338 0.96 12.82 -32.02
CA ARG A 338 1.85 12.81 -33.19
C ARG A 338 2.73 11.55 -33.18
N TRP A 339 3.32 11.23 -34.32
CA TRP A 339 4.16 10.03 -34.52
C TRP A 339 5.65 10.29 -34.17
N ASP A 340 5.91 11.19 -33.23
CA ASP A 340 7.23 11.71 -32.87
C ASP A 340 7.99 10.87 -31.82
N ALA A 341 7.32 9.89 -31.19
CA ALA A 341 7.94 9.01 -30.19
C ALA A 341 9.13 8.19 -30.76
N ASP A 342 10.30 8.36 -30.12
CA ASP A 342 11.68 8.15 -30.61
C ASP A 342 12.06 6.77 -31.22
N THR A 343 11.16 5.79 -31.24
CA THR A 343 11.37 4.46 -31.86
C THR A 343 10.75 4.32 -33.26
N TYR A 344 9.65 5.01 -33.56
CA TYR A 344 8.95 4.85 -34.84
C TYR A 344 9.47 5.74 -35.98
N PRO A 345 9.85 7.03 -35.77
CA PRO A 345 10.50 7.85 -36.80
C PRO A 345 11.78 7.23 -37.38
N LYS A 346 12.57 6.53 -36.54
CA LYS A 346 13.79 5.82 -36.97
C LYS A 346 13.50 4.62 -37.89
N THR A 347 12.29 4.04 -37.80
CA THR A 347 11.88 2.86 -38.58
C THR A 347 11.01 3.23 -39.79
N TYR A 348 10.26 4.33 -39.70
CA TYR A 348 9.31 4.82 -40.70
C TYR A 348 9.41 6.36 -40.84
N PRO A 349 10.53 6.95 -41.31
CA PRO A 349 10.70 8.42 -41.35
C PRO A 349 9.61 9.17 -42.14
N TRP A 350 9.03 8.55 -43.17
CA TRP A 350 7.87 9.08 -43.91
C TRP A 350 6.56 9.16 -43.09
N ALA A 351 6.51 8.61 -41.88
CA ALA A 351 5.39 8.81 -40.95
C ALA A 351 5.40 10.22 -40.31
N ASN A 352 6.53 10.94 -40.32
CA ASN A 352 6.65 12.29 -39.77
C ASN A 352 6.07 13.37 -40.73
N LEU A 353 4.83 13.18 -41.15
CA LEU A 353 4.04 14.21 -41.82
C LEU A 353 3.43 15.12 -40.75
N VAL A 354 3.82 16.40 -40.76
CA VAL A 354 3.23 17.40 -39.88
C VAL A 354 1.70 17.37 -40.05
N ASP A 355 1.02 17.16 -38.91
CA ASP A 355 -0.44 17.07 -38.73
C ASP A 355 -1.18 15.82 -39.25
N ASN A 356 -0.51 14.83 -39.87
CA ASN A 356 -1.12 13.51 -40.05
C ASN A 356 -0.87 12.64 -38.81
N LYS A 357 -1.93 12.26 -38.10
CA LYS A 357 -1.84 11.46 -36.87
C LYS A 357 -2.33 10.02 -37.02
N CYS A 358 -2.93 9.65 -38.16
CA CYS A 358 -3.59 8.36 -38.36
C CYS A 358 -2.95 7.60 -39.52
N ARG A 359 -2.39 6.42 -39.24
CA ARG A 359 -1.62 5.69 -40.26
C ARG A 359 -1.61 4.19 -40.01
N ASN A 360 -1.23 3.43 -41.03
CA ASN A 360 -0.98 2.00 -40.92
C ASN A 360 0.47 1.68 -41.33
N PRO A 361 1.41 1.58 -40.37
CA PRO A 361 2.80 1.17 -40.64
C PRO A 361 2.96 -0.34 -40.83
N ARG A 362 1.88 -1.14 -40.69
CA ARG A 362 1.88 -2.61 -40.79
C ARG A 362 0.80 -3.10 -41.76
N PRO A 363 0.84 -2.69 -43.04
CA PRO A 363 -0.17 -3.05 -44.05
C PRO A 363 -0.28 -4.56 -44.31
N GLU A 364 0.71 -5.34 -43.89
CA GLU A 364 0.73 -6.82 -43.95
C GLU A 364 -0.10 -7.50 -42.84
N ARG A 365 -0.51 -6.78 -41.79
CA ARG A 365 -1.24 -7.31 -40.63
C ARG A 365 -2.56 -6.59 -40.35
N ASP A 366 -2.53 -5.26 -40.41
CA ASP A 366 -3.66 -4.41 -40.11
C ASP A 366 -4.31 -3.92 -41.41
N LEU A 367 -5.64 -3.87 -41.47
CA LEU A 367 -6.40 -3.45 -42.66
C LEU A 367 -6.91 -2.00 -42.60
N ARG A 368 -6.71 -1.29 -41.48
CA ARG A 368 -7.20 0.07 -41.26
C ARG A 368 -6.18 0.94 -40.50
N PRO A 369 -6.16 2.28 -40.73
CA PRO A 369 -5.34 3.21 -39.95
C PRO A 369 -5.61 3.16 -38.45
N TRP A 370 -4.56 3.42 -37.68
CA TRP A 370 -4.60 3.62 -36.24
C TRP A 370 -3.70 4.78 -35.84
N CYS A 371 -3.79 5.19 -34.58
CA CYS A 371 -2.94 6.22 -33.99
C CYS A 371 -2.54 5.84 -32.55
N PHE A 372 -1.60 6.59 -32.00
CA PHE A 372 -1.26 6.50 -30.58
C PHE A 372 -2.16 7.41 -29.74
N THR A 373 -2.53 6.96 -28.56
CA THR A 373 -3.23 7.72 -27.53
C THR A 373 -2.47 7.60 -26.20
N SER A 374 -2.80 8.42 -25.19
CA SER A 374 -2.14 8.33 -23.87
C SER A 374 -2.33 6.98 -23.17
N SER A 375 -3.33 6.19 -23.59
CA SER A 375 -3.64 4.85 -23.12
C SER A 375 -3.11 3.70 -24.01
N GLY A 376 -2.49 3.98 -25.16
CA GLY A 376 -1.93 2.96 -26.04
C GLY A 376 -2.10 3.27 -27.53
N PHE A 377 -2.85 2.42 -28.24
CA PHE A 377 -3.18 2.61 -29.66
C PHE A 377 -4.69 2.47 -29.89
N GLU A 378 -5.25 3.29 -30.77
CA GLU A 378 -6.67 3.27 -31.15
C GLU A 378 -6.82 3.34 -32.68
N TYR A 379 -7.88 2.72 -33.21
CA TYR A 379 -8.18 2.75 -34.64
C TYR A 379 -8.89 4.07 -35.00
N CYS A 380 -8.49 4.73 -36.08
CA CYS A 380 -9.04 6.04 -36.44
C CYS A 380 -10.39 5.92 -37.17
N ASP A 381 -11.30 6.86 -36.93
CA ASP A 381 -12.62 6.93 -37.58
C ASP A 381 -12.55 7.53 -38.99
N ILE A 382 -11.80 6.85 -39.88
CA ILE A 382 -11.57 7.24 -41.28
C ILE A 382 -12.25 6.23 -42.20
N LEU A 383 -12.94 6.73 -43.22
CA LEU A 383 -13.63 5.91 -44.22
C LEU A 383 -12.64 5.25 -45.20
N PRO A 384 -12.87 4.01 -45.66
CA PRO A 384 -12.18 3.46 -46.82
C PRO A 384 -12.73 4.09 -48.11
N CYS A 385 -11.85 4.44 -49.06
CA CYS A 385 -12.27 5.01 -50.35
C CYS A 385 -12.94 3.98 -51.27
N ASN A 386 -12.59 2.69 -51.13
CA ASN A 386 -13.10 1.61 -51.96
C ASN A 386 -14.29 0.87 -51.29
N ILE A 387 -15.42 0.85 -52.00
CA ILE A 387 -16.73 0.35 -51.53
C ILE A 387 -16.76 -1.20 -51.43
N SER A 388 -15.72 -1.90 -51.90
CA SER A 388 -15.60 -3.36 -51.75
C SER A 388 -15.64 -3.87 -50.31
N ILE A 389 -15.31 -3.02 -49.32
CA ILE A 389 -15.36 -3.35 -47.89
C ILE A 389 -16.76 -3.06 -47.37
N LYS A 390 -17.56 -4.11 -47.17
CA LYS A 390 -18.89 -3.99 -46.55
C LYS A 390 -18.76 -4.03 -45.02
N GLY A 391 -19.48 -3.14 -44.34
CA GLY A 391 -19.52 -3.00 -42.88
C GLY A 391 -20.93 -2.69 -42.40
N CYS A 392 -21.11 -2.48 -41.10
CA CYS A 392 -22.42 -2.18 -40.52
C CYS A 392 -22.70 -0.67 -40.52
N GLU A 393 -23.92 -0.30 -40.89
CA GLU A 393 -24.46 1.04 -40.65
C GLU A 393 -24.74 1.28 -39.15
N ASP A 394 -24.77 2.54 -38.74
CA ASP A 394 -25.01 2.95 -37.36
C ASP A 394 -26.45 2.63 -36.90
N PRO A 395 -26.66 1.78 -35.88
CA PRO A 395 -28.00 1.42 -35.41
C PRO A 395 -28.64 2.54 -34.57
N GLY A 396 -27.92 3.65 -34.32
CA GLY A 396 -28.37 4.81 -33.56
C GLY A 396 -28.51 4.55 -32.05
N LYS A 397 -28.67 5.63 -31.27
CA LYS A 397 -28.80 5.52 -29.80
C LYS A 397 -30.09 4.78 -29.37
N PRO A 398 -30.10 4.10 -28.21
CA PRO A 398 -31.30 3.51 -27.62
C PRO A 398 -32.20 4.60 -27.02
N LEU A 399 -33.48 4.29 -26.79
CA LEU A 399 -34.38 5.24 -26.10
C LEU A 399 -33.90 5.41 -24.65
N TYR A 400 -33.76 6.67 -24.21
CA TYR A 400 -33.20 7.08 -22.92
C TYR A 400 -31.79 6.50 -22.61
N GLY A 401 -30.93 6.42 -23.62
CA GLY A 401 -29.55 5.99 -23.44
C GLY A 401 -28.59 6.43 -24.55
N GLN A 402 -27.38 5.86 -24.51
CA GLN A 402 -26.25 6.16 -25.39
C GLN A 402 -25.64 4.87 -25.96
N ARG A 403 -24.64 5.01 -26.84
CA ARG A 403 -23.81 3.90 -27.36
C ARG A 403 -22.36 4.35 -27.48
N SER A 404 -21.42 3.44 -27.31
CA SER A 404 -19.99 3.68 -27.50
C SER A 404 -19.29 2.44 -28.10
N PRO A 405 -18.34 2.58 -29.04
CA PRO A 405 -17.93 3.84 -29.68
C PRO A 405 -19.01 4.40 -30.61
N VAL A 406 -18.79 5.62 -31.12
CA VAL A 406 -19.60 6.22 -32.20
C VAL A 406 -18.68 6.45 -33.39
N LEU A 407 -18.78 5.58 -34.39
CA LEU A 407 -18.01 5.61 -35.63
C LEU A 407 -18.88 5.99 -36.83
N LYS A 408 -18.27 6.58 -37.87
CA LYS A 408 -18.89 6.75 -39.19
C LYS A 408 -19.11 5.43 -39.92
N PHE A 409 -18.29 4.42 -39.63
CA PHE A 409 -18.32 3.11 -40.29
C PHE A 409 -17.81 2.01 -39.34
N TYR A 410 -18.60 0.95 -39.17
CA TYR A 410 -18.25 -0.19 -38.30
C TYR A 410 -17.78 -1.38 -39.13
N TRP A 411 -16.58 -1.88 -38.83
CA TRP A 411 -15.97 -2.99 -39.54
C TRP A 411 -16.54 -4.33 -39.05
N PRO A 412 -16.49 -5.41 -39.87
CA PRO A 412 -16.79 -6.75 -39.39
C PRO A 412 -15.98 -7.10 -38.14
N ASN A 413 -16.66 -7.62 -37.11
CA ASN A 413 -16.19 -7.85 -35.73
C ASN A 413 -16.05 -6.63 -34.79
N ASP A 414 -16.22 -5.38 -35.25
CA ASP A 414 -16.33 -4.25 -34.31
C ASP A 414 -17.53 -4.45 -33.38
N LYS A 415 -17.43 -3.91 -32.15
CA LYS A 415 -18.43 -4.03 -31.10
C LYS A 415 -18.89 -2.64 -30.65
N ILE A 416 -20.18 -2.50 -30.42
CA ILE A 416 -20.78 -1.36 -29.71
C ILE A 416 -21.37 -1.82 -28.38
N THR A 417 -21.26 -0.97 -27.38
CA THR A 417 -21.86 -1.13 -26.06
C THR A 417 -22.93 -0.06 -25.86
N TYR A 418 -24.11 -0.48 -25.44
CA TYR A 418 -25.24 0.39 -25.09
C TYR A 418 -25.25 0.68 -23.59
N THR A 419 -25.51 1.93 -23.24
CA THR A 419 -25.69 2.40 -21.85
C THR A 419 -27.01 3.14 -21.71
N CYS A 420 -27.60 3.12 -20.52
CA CYS A 420 -28.77 3.93 -20.20
C CYS A 420 -28.35 5.25 -19.56
N ASN A 421 -29.17 6.29 -19.70
CA ASN A 421 -28.99 7.55 -18.98
C ASN A 421 -29.27 7.36 -17.48
N THR A 422 -28.85 8.31 -16.65
CA THR A 422 -29.20 8.35 -15.22
C THR A 422 -30.71 8.26 -15.02
N GLY A 423 -31.14 7.43 -14.06
CA GLY A 423 -32.56 7.10 -13.83
C GLY A 423 -33.20 6.12 -14.80
N PHE A 424 -32.44 5.49 -15.70
CA PHE A 424 -32.95 4.44 -16.59
C PHE A 424 -32.10 3.17 -16.55
N LYS A 425 -32.71 2.01 -16.76
CA LYS A 425 -32.05 0.69 -16.81
C LYS A 425 -32.59 -0.20 -17.92
N PHE A 426 -31.85 -1.24 -18.26
CA PHE A 426 -32.35 -2.29 -19.16
C PHE A 426 -33.36 -3.19 -18.42
N PRO A 427 -34.50 -3.55 -19.05
CA PRO A 427 -35.46 -4.47 -18.46
C PRO A 427 -34.90 -5.91 -18.37
N LYS A 428 -35.36 -6.69 -17.38
CA LYS A 428 -35.02 -8.11 -17.28
C LYS A 428 -35.48 -8.85 -18.55
N GLY A 429 -34.56 -9.53 -19.24
CA GLY A 429 -34.82 -10.17 -20.52
C GLY A 429 -34.58 -9.29 -21.76
N SER A 430 -33.97 -8.11 -21.61
CA SER A 430 -33.47 -7.36 -22.78
C SER A 430 -32.43 -8.16 -23.58
N PRO A 431 -32.21 -7.85 -24.87
CA PRO A 431 -31.00 -8.26 -25.57
C PRO A 431 -29.74 -7.83 -24.77
N PRO A 432 -28.59 -8.52 -24.95
CA PRO A 432 -27.36 -8.11 -24.30
C PRO A 432 -27.00 -6.66 -24.67
N ASN A 433 -26.41 -5.94 -23.72
CA ASN A 433 -26.00 -4.55 -23.89
C ASN A 433 -24.83 -4.35 -24.87
N THR A 434 -24.33 -5.42 -25.49
CA THR A 434 -23.31 -5.36 -26.54
C THR A 434 -23.84 -5.97 -27.84
N ALA A 435 -23.54 -5.32 -28.96
CA ALA A 435 -23.79 -5.83 -30.29
C ALA A 435 -22.46 -5.88 -31.08
N ARG A 436 -22.27 -6.94 -31.87
CA ARG A 436 -21.13 -7.10 -32.78
C ARG A 436 -21.60 -6.93 -34.23
N CYS A 437 -20.82 -6.24 -35.05
CA CYS A 437 -21.02 -6.23 -36.49
C CYS A 437 -20.61 -7.59 -37.08
N VAL A 438 -21.48 -8.26 -37.83
CA VAL A 438 -21.24 -9.58 -38.41
C VAL A 438 -21.74 -9.66 -39.85
N GLN A 439 -21.04 -10.42 -40.69
CA GLN A 439 -21.56 -10.78 -42.01
C GLN A 439 -22.69 -11.81 -41.83
N VAL A 440 -23.84 -11.54 -42.43
CA VAL A 440 -25.07 -12.34 -42.30
C VAL A 440 -25.27 -13.25 -43.51
N ASN A 441 -24.72 -12.89 -44.67
CA ASN A 441 -24.89 -13.64 -45.90
C ASN A 441 -23.55 -13.75 -46.66
N GLU A 442 -23.11 -14.99 -46.90
CA GLU A 442 -21.88 -15.32 -47.63
C GLU A 442 -22.00 -15.03 -49.14
N SER A 443 -23.21 -15.14 -49.70
CA SER A 443 -23.46 -14.98 -51.14
C SER A 443 -23.67 -13.53 -51.60
N THR A 444 -24.31 -12.70 -50.77
CA THR A 444 -24.52 -11.26 -51.06
C THR A 444 -23.47 -10.37 -50.41
N GLY A 445 -22.72 -10.88 -49.43
CA GLY A 445 -21.79 -10.10 -48.60
C GLY A 445 -22.49 -9.14 -47.63
N GLU A 446 -23.77 -9.34 -47.33
CA GLU A 446 -24.56 -8.44 -46.49
C GLU A 446 -24.13 -8.53 -45.01
N VAL A 447 -24.03 -7.38 -44.34
CA VAL A 447 -23.43 -7.22 -43.00
C VAL A 447 -24.41 -6.47 -42.10
N ASN A 448 -24.64 -6.95 -40.88
CA ASN A 448 -25.60 -6.37 -39.94
C ASN A 448 -25.19 -6.66 -38.48
N TRP A 449 -25.92 -6.11 -37.52
CA TRP A 449 -25.67 -6.30 -36.10
C TRP A 449 -26.21 -7.65 -35.60
N ALA A 450 -25.35 -8.42 -34.93
CA ALA A 450 -25.69 -9.71 -34.34
C ALA A 450 -26.78 -9.64 -33.24
N THR A 451 -27.04 -8.45 -32.70
CA THR A 451 -27.98 -8.21 -31.61
C THR A 451 -28.84 -6.99 -31.93
N LYS A 452 -30.17 -7.11 -31.78
CA LYS A 452 -31.09 -5.96 -31.88
C LYS A 452 -30.84 -4.97 -30.74
N LYS A 453 -30.91 -3.67 -31.05
CA LYS A 453 -30.73 -2.58 -30.09
C LYS A 453 -31.69 -2.72 -28.89
N PRO A 454 -31.19 -2.78 -27.63
CA PRO A 454 -32.04 -2.76 -26.44
C PRO A 454 -32.59 -1.34 -26.20
N ASN A 455 -33.71 -1.22 -25.49
CA ASN A 455 -34.25 0.06 -25.02
C ASN A 455 -34.22 0.13 -23.50
N CYS A 456 -34.00 1.32 -22.95
CA CYS A 456 -34.01 1.56 -21.51
C CYS A 456 -35.43 1.87 -21.01
N GLN A 457 -35.72 1.48 -19.78
CA GLN A 457 -36.95 1.80 -19.04
C GLN A 457 -36.59 2.59 -17.77
N VAL A 458 -37.56 3.32 -17.20
CA VAL A 458 -37.36 4.10 -15.97
C VAL A 458 -36.94 3.17 -14.83
N ASP A 459 -35.86 3.51 -14.13
CA ASP A 459 -35.54 2.85 -12.87
C ASP A 459 -36.32 3.49 -11.73
N HIS A 460 -37.47 2.91 -11.41
CA HIS A 460 -38.30 3.34 -10.29
C HIS A 460 -37.57 3.31 -8.92
N LYS A 461 -36.54 2.47 -8.72
CA LYS A 461 -35.74 2.49 -7.47
C LYS A 461 -34.82 3.70 -7.43
N TYR A 462 -34.11 3.99 -8.51
CA TYR A 462 -33.29 5.21 -8.59
C TYR A 462 -34.17 6.45 -8.43
N LYS A 463 -35.31 6.49 -9.13
CA LYS A 463 -36.25 7.61 -9.02
C LYS A 463 -36.76 7.79 -7.60
N LEU A 464 -37.14 6.71 -6.90
CA LEU A 464 -37.56 6.79 -5.49
C LEU A 464 -36.45 7.37 -4.60
N GLN A 465 -35.20 6.96 -4.80
CA GLN A 465 -34.06 7.48 -4.05
C GLN A 465 -33.68 8.93 -4.43
N GLU A 466 -34.00 9.41 -5.63
CA GLU A 466 -33.78 10.80 -6.03
C GLU A 466 -34.92 11.73 -5.54
N ASP A 467 -36.17 11.26 -5.67
CA ASP A 467 -37.38 11.95 -5.22
C ASP A 467 -37.41 12.11 -3.67
N LEU A 468 -36.77 11.21 -2.90
CA LEU A 468 -36.76 11.23 -1.43
C LEU A 468 -35.42 11.60 -0.76
N LEU A 469 -34.26 11.34 -1.39
CA LEU A 469 -32.94 11.43 -0.72
C LEU A 469 -31.95 12.32 -1.50
N SER A 470 -32.45 13.25 -2.30
CA SER A 470 -31.65 14.35 -2.85
C SER A 470 -31.36 15.42 -1.78
N GLU A 471 -30.19 16.04 -1.83
CA GLU A 471 -29.71 17.00 -0.82
C GLU A 471 -30.58 18.27 -0.72
N THR A 472 -31.41 18.53 -1.74
CA THR A 472 -32.38 19.63 -1.78
C THR A 472 -33.74 19.30 -1.17
N VAL A 473 -34.04 18.01 -0.93
CA VAL A 473 -35.31 17.53 -0.36
C VAL A 473 -35.14 17.01 1.06
N TYR A 474 -34.08 16.25 1.33
CA TYR A 474 -33.87 15.60 2.64
C TYR A 474 -32.64 16.15 3.36
N ASN A 475 -32.87 16.99 4.36
CA ASN A 475 -31.81 17.41 5.28
C ASN A 475 -31.63 16.37 6.40
N LYS A 476 -30.56 15.58 6.29
CA LYS A 476 -30.15 14.56 7.26
C LYS A 476 -29.57 15.09 8.58
N GLU A 477 -29.32 16.39 8.71
CA GLU A 477 -28.87 17.01 9.97
C GLU A 477 -30.06 17.30 10.91
N VAL A 478 -31.28 17.36 10.36
CA VAL A 478 -32.52 17.58 11.13
C VAL A 478 -33.13 16.25 11.54
N ALA A 479 -33.27 16.05 12.85
CA ALA A 479 -33.92 14.89 13.44
C ALA A 479 -35.41 14.83 13.07
N PRO A 480 -35.94 13.68 12.63
CA PRO A 480 -37.36 13.53 12.29
C PRO A 480 -38.26 13.29 13.51
N THR A 481 -37.72 12.70 14.58
CA THR A 481 -38.47 12.33 15.78
C THR A 481 -37.57 12.32 17.01
N THR A 482 -38.17 12.50 18.18
CA THR A 482 -37.53 12.29 19.49
C THR A 482 -37.73 10.88 20.04
N SER A 483 -38.63 10.08 19.45
CA SER A 483 -38.94 8.72 19.89
C SER A 483 -38.16 7.68 19.08
N LEU A 484 -37.30 6.91 19.78
CA LEU A 484 -36.51 5.82 19.22
C LEU A 484 -36.95 4.49 19.85
N TYR A 485 -36.93 3.40 19.09
CA TYR A 485 -37.23 2.05 19.59
C TYR A 485 -36.00 1.15 19.53
N PHE A 486 -35.74 0.43 20.62
CA PHE A 486 -34.58 -0.46 20.77
C PHE A 486 -35.01 -1.94 20.92
N LYS A 487 -34.26 -2.83 20.26
CA LYS A 487 -34.19 -4.28 20.55
C LYS A 487 -32.75 -4.77 20.32
N ALA A 488 -32.26 -5.71 21.13
CA ALA A 488 -30.86 -6.14 21.05
C ALA A 488 -30.63 -7.53 21.64
N TYR A 489 -29.48 -8.14 21.34
CA TYR A 489 -29.01 -9.37 22.00
C TYR A 489 -27.48 -9.49 22.02
N VAL A 490 -26.95 -10.20 23.02
CA VAL A 490 -25.54 -10.61 23.05
C VAL A 490 -25.41 -11.87 22.20
N LYS A 491 -24.61 -11.80 21.13
CA LYS A 491 -24.38 -12.93 20.21
C LYS A 491 -23.38 -13.93 20.78
N ASN A 492 -22.30 -13.44 21.39
CA ASN A 492 -21.24 -14.23 22.01
C ASN A 492 -20.49 -13.38 23.06
N VAL A 493 -20.01 -14.00 24.13
CA VAL A 493 -18.89 -13.47 24.92
C VAL A 493 -17.58 -13.89 24.22
N ILE A 494 -16.61 -12.97 24.13
CA ILE A 494 -15.31 -13.20 23.48
C ILE A 494 -14.21 -13.34 24.53
N ASN A 495 -14.22 -12.48 25.54
CA ASN A 495 -13.29 -12.53 26.66
C ASN A 495 -13.98 -12.00 27.93
N LEU A 496 -13.52 -12.47 29.08
CA LEU A 496 -13.94 -12.00 30.40
C LEU A 496 -12.69 -11.96 31.29
N ASP A 497 -12.44 -10.82 31.92
CA ASP A 497 -11.32 -10.61 32.83
C ASP A 497 -11.86 -10.11 34.17
N GLU A 498 -11.94 -11.01 35.16
CA GLU A 498 -12.42 -10.65 36.50
C GLU A 498 -11.52 -9.66 37.23
N LYS A 499 -10.23 -9.59 36.86
CA LYS A 499 -9.23 -8.77 37.55
C LYS A 499 -9.18 -7.34 37.01
N ALA A 500 -9.47 -7.17 35.72
CA ALA A 500 -9.69 -5.88 35.08
C ALA A 500 -11.16 -5.39 35.16
N GLU A 501 -12.04 -6.21 35.75
CA GLU A 501 -13.51 -6.01 35.82
C GLU A 501 -14.13 -5.69 34.45
N GLN A 502 -13.77 -6.47 33.42
CA GLN A 502 -14.13 -6.19 32.02
C GLN A 502 -14.65 -7.42 31.27
N ILE A 503 -15.67 -7.21 30.43
CA ILE A 503 -16.17 -8.21 29.48
C ILE A 503 -16.10 -7.67 28.05
N VAL A 504 -15.59 -8.50 27.14
CA VAL A 504 -15.63 -8.24 25.68
C VAL A 504 -16.74 -9.10 25.08
N THR A 505 -17.75 -8.47 24.49
CA THR A 505 -18.91 -9.15 23.90
C THR A 505 -19.13 -8.75 22.45
N SER A 506 -19.63 -9.68 21.64
CA SER A 506 -20.25 -9.37 20.35
C SER A 506 -21.75 -9.26 20.56
N TYR A 507 -22.35 -8.17 20.10
CA TYR A 507 -23.79 -7.91 20.20
C TYR A 507 -24.38 -7.53 18.84
N LYS A 508 -25.69 -7.73 18.71
CA LYS A 508 -26.51 -7.02 17.72
C LYS A 508 -27.47 -6.08 18.45
N ALA A 509 -27.66 -4.89 17.92
CA ALA A 509 -28.70 -3.96 18.31
C ALA A 509 -29.43 -3.49 17.04
N GLU A 510 -30.72 -3.23 17.14
CA GLU A 510 -31.52 -2.68 16.06
C GLU A 510 -32.33 -1.51 16.61
N TRP A 511 -32.21 -0.38 15.92
CA TRP A 511 -32.89 0.86 16.25
C TRP A 511 -33.93 1.15 15.18
N SER A 512 -35.18 1.35 15.58
CA SER A 512 -36.24 1.81 14.65
C SER A 512 -36.84 3.14 15.07
N TRP A 513 -37.24 3.94 14.09
CA TRP A 513 -37.88 5.24 14.27
C TRP A 513 -38.72 5.61 13.05
N MET A 514 -39.63 6.56 13.21
CA MET A 514 -40.43 7.11 12.10
C MET A 514 -39.75 8.35 11.50
N ASP A 515 -39.74 8.45 10.18
CA ASP A 515 -39.38 9.65 9.42
C ASP A 515 -40.40 9.87 8.28
N ASP A 516 -41.44 10.65 8.56
CA ASP A 516 -42.53 10.96 7.61
C ASP A 516 -42.03 11.52 6.27
N ARG A 517 -40.82 12.11 6.23
CA ARG A 517 -40.18 12.65 5.03
C ARG A 517 -39.73 11.54 4.07
N LEU A 518 -39.60 10.31 4.55
CA LEU A 518 -39.14 9.13 3.82
C LEU A 518 -40.28 8.17 3.43
N ALA A 519 -41.54 8.51 3.70
CA ALA A 519 -42.69 7.72 3.28
C ALA A 519 -43.02 7.88 1.78
N TRP A 520 -43.54 6.83 1.13
CA TRP A 520 -44.01 6.88 -0.26
C TRP A 520 -45.21 5.96 -0.51
N ASN A 521 -45.96 6.24 -1.59
CA ASN A 521 -47.00 5.34 -2.07
C ASN A 521 -46.39 4.29 -3.03
N PRO A 522 -46.43 2.97 -2.70
CA PRO A 522 -45.84 1.92 -3.53
C PRO A 522 -46.30 1.91 -4.99
N GLU A 523 -47.58 2.19 -5.27
CA GLU A 523 -48.14 2.12 -6.63
C GLU A 523 -47.45 3.11 -7.59
N ARG A 524 -47.00 4.28 -7.08
CA ARG A 524 -46.29 5.29 -7.89
C ARG A 524 -44.88 4.84 -8.32
N TYR A 525 -44.27 3.95 -7.54
CA TYR A 525 -42.88 3.51 -7.72
C TYR A 525 -42.77 2.03 -8.12
N GLY A 526 -43.84 1.45 -8.67
CA GLY A 526 -43.80 0.07 -9.21
C GLY A 526 -43.96 -1.02 -8.15
N LYS A 527 -44.70 -0.72 -7.07
CA LYS A 527 -45.01 -1.61 -5.93
C LYS A 527 -43.78 -2.01 -5.10
N PHE A 528 -42.86 -1.08 -4.88
CA PHE A 528 -41.86 -1.20 -3.82
C PHE A 528 -42.49 -0.87 -2.45
N ASP A 529 -42.42 -1.83 -1.56
CA ASP A 529 -42.78 -1.82 -0.14
C ASP A 529 -41.61 -1.35 0.75
N HIS A 530 -40.37 -1.63 0.36
CA HIS A 530 -39.18 -1.24 1.11
C HIS A 530 -37.99 -0.86 0.21
N MET A 531 -37.03 -0.11 0.76
CA MET A 531 -35.74 0.17 0.13
C MET A 531 -34.56 0.09 1.11
N PHE A 532 -33.40 -0.29 0.59
CA PHE A 532 -32.13 -0.26 1.31
C PHE A 532 -31.26 0.91 0.86
N VAL A 533 -30.67 1.60 1.83
CA VAL A 533 -29.90 2.85 1.68
C VAL A 533 -28.68 2.80 2.61
N ARG A 534 -27.56 3.43 2.23
CA ARG A 534 -26.41 3.57 3.15
C ARG A 534 -26.73 4.56 4.27
N ALA A 535 -26.36 4.21 5.50
CA ALA A 535 -26.59 5.04 6.69
C ALA A 535 -26.15 6.52 6.52
N GLU A 536 -25.09 6.79 5.75
CA GLU A 536 -24.57 8.14 5.45
C GLU A 536 -25.56 9.09 4.75
N ARG A 537 -26.60 8.58 4.10
CA ARG A 537 -27.60 9.36 3.34
C ARG A 537 -28.87 9.70 4.12
N VAL A 538 -29.07 9.11 5.30
CA VAL A 538 -30.23 9.36 6.17
C VAL A 538 -29.79 10.08 7.44
N TRP A 539 -30.73 10.64 8.21
CA TRP A 539 -30.46 11.01 9.59
C TRP A 539 -30.20 9.74 10.42
N LEU A 540 -29.33 9.83 11.42
CA LEU A 540 -29.06 8.77 12.39
C LEU A 540 -29.02 9.37 13.80
N PRO A 541 -29.52 8.68 14.85
CA PRO A 541 -29.37 9.13 16.21
C PRO A 541 -27.91 9.02 16.68
N THR A 542 -27.40 10.04 17.38
CA THR A 542 -26.08 10.02 18.01
C THR A 542 -26.13 9.16 19.28
N LEU A 543 -25.70 7.90 19.17
CA LEU A 543 -25.66 6.94 20.28
C LEU A 543 -24.26 6.92 20.93
N THR A 544 -24.17 7.17 22.23
CA THR A 544 -22.92 7.04 23.01
C THR A 544 -22.97 5.82 23.94
N LEU A 545 -21.80 5.28 24.30
CA LEU A 545 -21.68 4.17 25.25
C LEU A 545 -21.13 4.69 26.58
N GLU A 546 -21.89 4.53 27.66
CA GLU A 546 -21.61 5.14 28.97
C GLU A 546 -20.53 4.40 29.77
N THR A 547 -20.46 3.07 29.63
CA THR A 547 -19.67 2.13 30.46
C THR A 547 -18.61 1.40 29.64
N ASN A 548 -18.15 1.98 28.54
CA ASN A 548 -17.16 1.38 27.64
C ASN A 548 -15.72 1.57 28.16
N ALA A 549 -14.95 0.48 28.21
CA ALA A 549 -13.56 0.47 28.61
C ALA A 549 -12.55 0.53 27.44
N ASP A 550 -12.96 0.34 26.17
CA ASP A 550 -12.05 0.56 25.03
C ASP A 550 -11.87 2.07 24.75
N THR A 551 -10.72 2.58 25.17
CA THR A 551 -10.30 3.98 24.99
C THR A 551 -10.11 4.41 23.53
N ARG A 552 -10.20 3.48 22.56
CA ARG A 552 -10.15 3.78 21.11
C ARG A 552 -11.54 3.92 20.48
N TYR A 553 -12.61 3.75 21.24
CA TYR A 553 -13.97 3.91 20.73
C TYR A 553 -14.30 5.37 20.42
N SER A 554 -14.43 5.69 19.13
CA SER A 554 -14.67 7.04 18.61
C SER A 554 -16.15 7.47 18.56
N GLY A 555 -17.07 6.74 19.20
CA GLY A 555 -18.51 6.99 19.11
C GLY A 555 -19.17 6.56 17.79
N THR A 556 -18.40 5.97 16.85
CA THR A 556 -18.85 5.65 15.50
C THR A 556 -18.97 4.14 15.26
N PHE A 557 -20.14 3.72 14.78
CA PHE A 557 -20.43 2.32 14.43
C PHE A 557 -20.00 2.01 12.98
N PRO A 558 -19.71 0.74 12.64
CA PRO A 558 -19.41 0.36 11.26
C PRO A 558 -20.61 0.63 10.33
N PHE A 559 -20.33 1.06 9.10
CA PHE A 559 -21.36 1.37 8.12
C PHE A 559 -22.21 0.14 7.76
N THR A 560 -23.52 0.23 8.03
CA THR A 560 -24.53 -0.77 7.62
C THR A 560 -25.50 -0.18 6.59
N GLU A 561 -26.22 -1.05 5.89
CA GLU A 561 -27.39 -0.63 5.11
C GLU A 561 -28.59 -0.48 6.06
N VAL A 562 -29.25 0.68 5.96
CA VAL A 562 -30.49 0.99 6.65
C VAL A 562 -31.64 0.55 5.74
N ARG A 563 -32.62 -0.14 6.33
CA ARG A 563 -33.89 -0.45 5.68
C ARG A 563 -34.86 0.70 5.95
N ILE A 564 -35.58 1.11 4.93
CA ILE A 564 -36.68 2.07 5.02
C ILE A 564 -37.90 1.40 4.41
N ASP A 565 -39.02 1.42 5.11
CA ASP A 565 -40.29 0.83 4.69
C ASP A 565 -41.26 1.95 4.23
N ASN A 566 -42.20 1.64 3.33
CA ASN A 566 -42.94 2.66 2.59
C ASN A 566 -43.79 3.60 3.46
N ASP A 567 -44.14 3.18 4.67
CA ASP A 567 -44.91 3.97 5.64
C ASP A 567 -44.04 4.97 6.43
N GLY A 568 -42.73 5.02 6.17
CA GLY A 568 -41.78 5.93 6.82
C GLY A 568 -41.05 5.35 8.03
N GLU A 569 -41.22 4.07 8.36
CA GLU A 569 -40.39 3.41 9.38
C GLU A 569 -38.97 3.18 8.84
N VAL A 570 -37.97 3.56 9.64
CA VAL A 570 -36.55 3.43 9.36
C VAL A 570 -35.96 2.44 10.35
N ASN A 571 -35.35 1.37 9.83
CA ASN A 571 -34.82 0.23 10.57
C ASN A 571 -33.30 0.15 10.39
N TRP A 572 -32.53 0.47 11.44
CA TRP A 572 -31.06 0.51 11.45
C TRP A 572 -30.45 -0.62 12.30
N PRO A 573 -29.94 -1.69 11.66
CA PRO A 573 -29.21 -2.74 12.37
C PRO A 573 -27.74 -2.37 12.59
N ILE A 574 -27.24 -2.65 13.79
CA ILE A 574 -25.86 -2.49 14.25
C ILE A 574 -25.35 -3.85 14.74
N ALA A 575 -24.17 -4.27 14.26
CA ALA A 575 -23.47 -5.45 14.77
C ALA A 575 -22.02 -5.06 15.07
N ALA A 576 -21.61 -5.19 16.32
CA ALA A 576 -20.33 -4.67 16.80
C ALA A 576 -19.78 -5.47 18.00
N LEU A 577 -18.62 -5.05 18.48
CA LEU A 577 -18.05 -5.48 19.75
C LEU A 577 -18.21 -4.37 20.79
N ALA A 578 -18.48 -4.73 22.05
CA ALA A 578 -18.44 -3.84 23.20
C ALA A 578 -17.53 -4.42 24.27
N THR A 579 -16.64 -3.58 24.81
CA THR A 579 -15.80 -3.88 25.98
C THR A 579 -16.36 -3.08 27.14
N THR A 580 -17.19 -3.68 28.00
CA THR A 580 -17.83 -2.95 29.11
C THR A 580 -17.19 -3.26 30.44
N THR A 581 -17.21 -2.27 31.33
CA THR A 581 -16.93 -2.50 32.74
C THR A 581 -18.04 -3.33 33.38
N CYS A 582 -17.64 -4.18 34.30
CA CYS A 582 -18.48 -5.02 35.14
C CYS A 582 -18.37 -4.56 36.60
N THR A 583 -19.35 -4.92 37.41
CA THR A 583 -19.26 -4.85 38.87
C THR A 583 -19.29 -6.26 39.44
N LEU A 584 -18.24 -6.65 40.16
CA LEU A 584 -18.12 -7.93 40.84
C LEU A 584 -18.41 -7.76 42.35
N ASP A 585 -19.21 -8.65 42.95
CA ASP A 585 -19.31 -8.75 44.41
C ASP A 585 -18.43 -9.91 44.92
N PRO A 586 -17.21 -9.63 45.44
CA PRO A 586 -16.31 -10.68 45.90
C PRO A 586 -16.72 -11.26 47.27
N PHE A 587 -17.71 -10.70 47.97
CA PHE A 587 -18.00 -11.07 49.37
C PHE A 587 -18.28 -12.57 49.54
N LEU A 588 -19.02 -13.17 48.60
CA LEU A 588 -19.42 -14.59 48.61
C LEU A 588 -18.51 -15.53 47.79
N PHE A 589 -17.35 -15.06 47.31
CA PHE A 589 -16.42 -15.88 46.52
C PHE A 589 -16.11 -17.23 47.20
N PRO A 590 -16.24 -18.39 46.50
CA PRO A 590 -16.37 -18.53 45.04
C PRO A 590 -17.80 -18.61 44.49
N GLN A 591 -18.82 -18.31 45.29
CA GLN A 591 -20.21 -18.23 44.84
C GLN A 591 -20.61 -16.76 44.56
N ASP A 592 -19.76 -16.09 43.81
CA ASP A 592 -19.88 -14.68 43.39
C ASP A 592 -20.80 -14.49 42.17
N ASN A 593 -21.37 -13.29 42.09
CA ASN A 593 -22.13 -12.80 40.95
C ASN A 593 -21.42 -11.57 40.36
N MET A 594 -21.51 -11.41 39.04
CA MET A 594 -20.97 -10.28 38.31
C MET A 594 -22.04 -9.69 37.40
N THR A 595 -22.14 -8.36 37.35
CA THR A 595 -23.09 -7.67 36.46
C THR A 595 -22.37 -6.67 35.57
N CYS A 596 -22.51 -6.83 34.25
CA CYS A 596 -21.91 -5.97 33.24
C CYS A 596 -23.04 -5.33 32.42
N ALA A 597 -22.96 -4.04 32.10
CA ALA A 597 -24.03 -3.34 31.39
C ALA A 597 -23.52 -2.65 30.11
N ILE A 598 -24.12 -2.98 28.97
CA ILE A 598 -23.93 -2.27 27.71
C ILE A 598 -25.05 -1.24 27.60
N CYS A 599 -24.79 -0.01 28.08
CA CYS A 599 -25.75 1.07 28.07
C CYS A 599 -25.47 2.07 26.95
N PHE A 600 -26.46 2.27 26.08
CA PHE A 600 -26.52 3.29 25.05
C PHE A 600 -27.28 4.51 25.60
N THR A 601 -26.71 5.70 25.45
CA THR A 601 -27.35 6.97 25.79
C THR A 601 -27.50 7.89 24.58
N VAL A 602 -28.45 8.81 24.68
CA VAL A 602 -28.81 9.81 23.67
C VAL A 602 -28.94 11.20 24.32
N GLY A 603 -29.10 12.26 23.52
CA GLY A 603 -29.33 13.61 24.02
C GLY A 603 -30.60 13.74 24.88
N GLU A 604 -30.68 14.76 25.72
CA GLU A 604 -31.69 14.84 26.78
C GLU A 604 -33.15 14.97 26.29
N ASP A 605 -33.37 15.44 25.06
CA ASP A 605 -34.69 15.66 24.45
C ASP A 605 -35.39 14.39 23.91
N TYR A 606 -34.72 13.24 23.94
CA TYR A 606 -35.20 12.01 23.30
C TYR A 606 -35.98 11.11 24.29
N THR A 607 -36.60 10.05 23.75
CA THR A 607 -37.18 8.97 24.55
C THR A 607 -36.90 7.63 23.87
N ILE A 608 -36.30 6.68 24.58
CA ILE A 608 -36.06 5.33 24.05
C ILE A 608 -37.17 4.38 24.53
N GLY A 609 -38.11 4.07 23.64
CA GLY A 609 -39.03 2.95 23.79
C GLY A 609 -38.36 1.62 23.47
N CYS A 610 -39.08 0.53 23.73
CA CYS A 610 -38.65 -0.81 23.34
C CYS A 610 -39.53 -1.29 22.18
N SER A 611 -38.94 -1.99 21.19
CA SER A 611 -39.74 -2.52 20.08
C SER A 611 -40.78 -3.54 20.56
N ASN A 612 -41.91 -3.61 19.84
CA ASN A 612 -42.94 -4.63 20.07
C ASN A 612 -42.59 -5.98 19.42
N GLU A 613 -41.60 -6.02 18.51
CA GLU A 613 -41.21 -7.24 17.79
C GLU A 613 -39.88 -7.81 18.27
N THR A 614 -39.84 -9.13 18.50
CA THR A 614 -38.65 -9.93 18.84
C THR A 614 -37.87 -10.43 17.62
N THR A 615 -38.27 -9.99 16.42
CA THR A 615 -37.81 -10.50 15.13
C THR A 615 -37.02 -9.49 14.32
N HIS A 616 -35.99 -9.98 13.61
CA HIS A 616 -35.42 -9.29 12.45
C HIS A 616 -35.52 -10.18 11.20
N HIS A 617 -36.02 -9.62 10.10
CA HIS A 617 -36.04 -10.26 8.80
C HIS A 617 -34.78 -9.89 8.00
N ASP A 618 -33.73 -10.72 8.08
CA ASP A 618 -32.57 -10.61 7.20
C ASP A 618 -32.94 -11.11 5.80
N ILE A 619 -33.37 -10.17 4.96
CA ILE A 619 -33.78 -10.42 3.56
C ILE A 619 -32.58 -10.84 2.68
N VAL A 620 -31.34 -10.45 3.04
CA VAL A 620 -30.13 -10.79 2.28
C VAL A 620 -29.83 -12.28 2.39
N ASN A 621 -29.89 -12.83 3.61
CA ASN A 621 -29.65 -14.25 3.87
C ASN A 621 -30.93 -15.11 3.85
N LYS A 622 -32.12 -14.48 3.84
CA LYS A 622 -33.44 -15.10 4.11
C LYS A 622 -33.51 -15.83 5.46
N VAL A 623 -32.74 -15.36 6.44
CA VAL A 623 -32.72 -15.91 7.80
C VAL A 623 -33.59 -15.02 8.70
N LYS A 624 -34.47 -15.66 9.46
CA LYS A 624 -35.27 -15.00 10.50
C LYS A 624 -34.45 -15.05 11.79
N ASP A 625 -34.05 -13.90 12.32
CA ASP A 625 -33.26 -13.80 13.54
C ASP A 625 -34.20 -13.56 14.72
N ASP A 626 -34.55 -14.65 15.41
CA ASP A 626 -35.54 -14.71 16.50
C ASP A 626 -34.95 -14.41 17.88
N ASN A 627 -33.68 -14.00 17.92
CA ASN A 627 -32.91 -13.86 19.17
C ASN A 627 -33.01 -12.46 19.80
N PHE A 628 -33.74 -11.50 19.21
CA PHE A 628 -33.78 -10.12 19.69
C PHE A 628 -34.63 -9.97 20.95
N LEU A 629 -33.99 -9.54 22.04
CA LEU A 629 -34.66 -9.27 23.30
C LEU A 629 -35.38 -7.92 23.24
N THR A 630 -36.64 -7.92 23.68
CA THR A 630 -37.45 -6.72 23.89
C THR A 630 -37.64 -6.51 25.39
N CYS A 631 -38.13 -5.34 25.83
CA CYS A 631 -38.43 -5.14 27.25
C CYS A 631 -39.67 -5.91 27.75
N ARG A 632 -40.37 -6.66 26.87
CA ARG A 632 -41.46 -7.58 27.25
C ARG A 632 -40.95 -9.00 27.48
N ASP A 633 -40.08 -9.46 26.59
CA ASP A 633 -39.36 -10.73 26.70
C ASP A 633 -37.85 -10.45 26.87
N PRO A 634 -37.42 -9.95 28.06
CA PRO A 634 -36.08 -9.39 28.21
C PRO A 634 -34.98 -10.43 28.40
N GLN A 635 -35.29 -11.70 28.68
CA GLN A 635 -34.29 -12.69 29.13
C GLN A 635 -33.88 -13.70 28.05
N ALA A 636 -32.56 -13.79 27.81
CA ALA A 636 -31.91 -14.98 27.25
C ALA A 636 -30.87 -15.52 28.23
N ASP A 637 -30.71 -16.85 28.28
CA ASP A 637 -29.63 -17.50 29.03
C ASP A 637 -28.31 -17.41 28.25
N ILE A 638 -27.19 -17.26 28.97
CA ILE A 638 -25.84 -17.17 28.41
C ILE A 638 -24.85 -18.00 29.23
N VAL A 639 -23.94 -18.71 28.55
CA VAL A 639 -22.93 -19.59 29.17
C VAL A 639 -21.57 -19.29 28.53
N THR A 640 -20.55 -19.08 29.36
CA THR A 640 -19.21 -18.66 28.93
C THR A 640 -18.16 -19.19 29.90
N GLY A 641 -17.60 -20.37 29.62
CA GLY A 641 -16.61 -21.03 30.48
C GLY A 641 -17.21 -21.42 31.83
N GLU A 642 -16.57 -21.00 32.92
CA GLU A 642 -17.02 -21.25 34.31
C GLU A 642 -18.21 -20.37 34.74
N TRP A 643 -18.69 -19.48 33.86
CA TRP A 643 -19.76 -18.54 34.14
C TRP A 643 -21.06 -18.89 33.40
N SER A 644 -22.16 -18.90 34.15
CA SER A 644 -23.53 -19.08 33.64
C SER A 644 -24.40 -17.89 34.05
N GLY A 645 -25.34 -17.48 33.22
CA GLY A 645 -26.07 -16.24 33.49
C GLY A 645 -27.20 -15.92 32.54
N LYS A 646 -27.65 -14.67 32.62
CA LYS A 646 -28.74 -14.12 31.82
C LYS A 646 -28.41 -12.75 31.26
N THR A 647 -28.80 -12.51 30.02
CA THR A 647 -28.85 -11.17 29.42
C THR A 647 -30.25 -10.59 29.61
N THR A 648 -30.35 -9.31 29.95
CA THR A 648 -31.60 -8.56 30.15
C THR A 648 -31.61 -7.27 29.32
N ALA A 649 -32.57 -7.14 28.39
CA ALA A 649 -32.83 -5.87 27.70
C ALA A 649 -33.74 -4.97 28.54
N SER A 650 -33.39 -3.68 28.66
CA SER A 650 -34.14 -2.70 29.44
C SER A 650 -34.01 -1.30 28.84
N SER A 651 -35.02 -0.45 29.05
CA SER A 651 -34.97 0.96 28.66
C SER A 651 -35.47 1.89 29.77
N LYS A 652 -34.90 3.09 29.79
CA LYS A 652 -35.22 4.25 30.64
C LYS A 652 -35.22 5.50 29.75
N ILE A 653 -35.64 6.63 30.32
CA ILE A 653 -35.50 7.95 29.67
C ILE A 653 -34.04 8.14 29.27
N ASN A 654 -33.80 8.45 27.98
CA ASN A 654 -32.49 8.62 27.34
C ASN A 654 -31.45 7.50 27.48
N LYS A 655 -31.82 6.30 27.96
CA LYS A 655 -30.87 5.23 28.26
C LYS A 655 -31.44 3.84 28.03
N ALA A 656 -30.92 3.11 27.03
CA ALA A 656 -31.21 1.70 26.80
C ALA A 656 -30.02 0.84 27.25
N CYS A 657 -30.26 -0.18 28.07
CA CYS A 657 -29.22 -1.02 28.64
C CYS A 657 -29.48 -2.51 28.37
N LEU A 658 -28.47 -3.18 27.82
CA LEU A 658 -28.37 -4.63 27.73
C LEU A 658 -27.47 -5.13 28.87
N THR A 659 -28.09 -5.56 29.96
CA THR A 659 -27.42 -5.94 31.21
C THR A 659 -27.20 -7.44 31.28
N ILE A 660 -25.96 -7.87 31.45
CA ILE A 660 -25.53 -9.26 31.53
C ILE A 660 -25.25 -9.58 33.00
N THR A 661 -26.01 -10.52 33.57
CA THR A 661 -25.84 -10.98 34.96
C THR A 661 -25.27 -12.39 34.95
N LEU A 662 -24.02 -12.55 35.37
CA LEU A 662 -23.28 -13.81 35.39
C LEU A 662 -23.10 -14.32 36.83
N LYS A 663 -23.06 -15.64 36.99
CA LYS A 663 -22.79 -16.36 38.23
C LYS A 663 -21.76 -17.47 37.96
N ARG A 664 -20.75 -17.57 38.84
CA ARG A 664 -19.67 -18.57 38.73
C ARG A 664 -20.14 -19.97 39.16
N ASP A 665 -19.57 -21.01 38.55
CA ASP A 665 -19.52 -22.36 39.13
C ASP A 665 -18.40 -22.41 40.20
N PRO A 666 -18.74 -22.57 41.49
CA PRO A 666 -17.74 -22.53 42.57
C PRO A 666 -16.89 -23.81 42.67
N THR A 667 -17.21 -24.87 41.93
CA THR A 667 -16.68 -26.24 42.14
C THR A 667 -15.15 -26.29 42.08
N TYR A 668 -14.54 -25.63 41.09
CA TYR A 668 -13.08 -25.59 40.93
C TYR A 668 -12.39 -24.94 42.14
N HIS A 669 -12.87 -23.77 42.57
CA HIS A 669 -12.27 -23.02 43.69
C HIS A 669 -12.54 -23.66 45.05
N TYR A 670 -13.67 -24.37 45.26
CA TYR A 670 -13.83 -25.17 46.47
C TYR A 670 -12.73 -26.24 46.59
N SER A 671 -12.42 -26.94 45.49
CA SER A 671 -11.39 -27.97 45.45
C SER A 671 -9.97 -27.43 45.56
N THR A 672 -9.64 -26.35 44.84
CA THR A 672 -8.25 -25.84 44.73
C THR A 672 -7.89 -24.76 45.76
N THR A 673 -8.86 -23.95 46.18
CA THR A 673 -8.62 -22.71 46.93
C THR A 673 -9.10 -22.83 48.38
N VAL A 674 -10.31 -23.36 48.61
CA VAL A 674 -10.89 -23.49 49.96
C VAL A 674 -10.38 -24.74 50.69
N SER A 675 -10.32 -25.89 50.02
CA SER A 675 -9.90 -27.17 50.63
C SER A 675 -8.51 -27.12 51.31
N PRO A 676 -7.43 -26.56 50.70
CA PRO A 676 -6.14 -26.48 51.37
C PRO A 676 -6.16 -25.64 52.65
N CYS A 677 -6.93 -24.55 52.68
CA CYS A 677 -7.08 -23.70 53.86
C CYS A 677 -7.73 -24.46 55.03
N LEU A 678 -8.76 -25.26 54.75
CA LEU A 678 -9.41 -26.12 55.74
C LEU A 678 -8.47 -27.22 56.26
N ILE A 679 -7.69 -27.83 55.37
CA ILE A 679 -6.68 -28.83 55.74
C ILE A 679 -5.61 -28.21 56.67
N LEU A 680 -5.11 -27.01 56.37
CA LEU A 680 -4.12 -26.33 57.22
C LEU A 680 -4.65 -26.00 58.63
N ILE A 681 -5.91 -25.57 58.73
CA ILE A 681 -6.59 -25.35 60.03
C ILE A 681 -6.68 -26.65 60.84
N VAL A 682 -6.96 -27.79 60.19
CA VAL A 682 -6.97 -29.10 60.86
C VAL A 682 -5.56 -29.58 61.24
N LEU A 683 -4.55 -29.35 60.38
CA LEU A 683 -3.16 -29.72 60.66
C LEU A 683 -2.60 -28.97 61.88
N MET A 684 -3.04 -27.73 62.15
CA MET A 684 -2.67 -27.02 63.38
C MET A 684 -3.06 -27.80 64.66
N ILE A 685 -4.16 -28.56 64.65
CA ILE A 685 -4.58 -29.37 65.80
C ILE A 685 -3.50 -30.42 66.16
N ILE A 686 -2.76 -30.92 65.16
CA ILE A 686 -1.68 -31.90 65.36
C ILE A 686 -0.51 -31.30 66.14
N THR A 687 -0.27 -29.97 66.08
CA THR A 687 0.76 -29.32 66.91
C THR A 687 0.51 -29.53 68.41
N PHE A 688 -0.76 -29.61 68.83
CA PHE A 688 -1.21 -29.85 70.21
C PHE A 688 -1.44 -31.33 70.56
N ILE A 689 -1.14 -32.24 69.63
CA ILE A 689 -1.15 -33.70 69.83
C ILE A 689 0.28 -34.24 69.89
N MET A 690 1.24 -33.56 69.25
CA MET A 690 2.66 -33.87 69.34
C MET A 690 3.20 -33.64 70.77
N PRO A 691 3.93 -34.61 71.36
CA PRO A 691 4.49 -34.47 72.70
C PRO A 691 5.42 -33.26 72.82
N ILE A 692 5.44 -32.65 74.01
CA ILE A 692 6.15 -31.39 74.31
C ILE A 692 7.68 -31.61 74.23
N ASP A 693 8.09 -32.79 74.69
CA ASP A 693 9.42 -33.38 74.77
C ASP A 693 10.10 -33.62 73.40
N LYS A 694 9.43 -33.30 72.28
CA LYS A 694 10.01 -33.36 70.92
C LYS A 694 10.07 -31.98 70.26
N GLY A 695 11.29 -31.49 70.02
CA GLY A 695 11.56 -30.13 69.53
C GLY A 695 10.96 -29.76 68.16
N ASP A 696 10.63 -30.74 67.32
CA ASP A 696 10.07 -30.54 65.97
C ASP A 696 8.74 -29.77 65.96
N ARG A 697 8.03 -29.75 67.11
CA ARG A 697 6.71 -29.13 67.29
C ARG A 697 6.65 -27.66 66.85
N ILE A 698 7.68 -26.86 67.17
CA ILE A 698 7.73 -25.44 66.74
C ILE A 698 7.90 -25.36 65.22
N GLY A 699 8.79 -26.18 64.64
CA GLY A 699 9.04 -26.22 63.20
C GLY A 699 7.77 -26.53 62.40
N PHE A 700 7.03 -27.56 62.82
CA PHE A 700 5.75 -27.93 62.19
C PHE A 700 4.68 -26.82 62.31
N GLY A 701 4.57 -26.16 63.47
CA GLY A 701 3.63 -25.05 63.62
C GLY A 701 3.99 -23.81 62.77
N VAL A 702 5.28 -23.51 62.61
CA VAL A 702 5.74 -22.42 61.74
C VAL A 702 5.48 -22.73 60.26
N THR A 703 5.67 -23.98 59.80
CA THR A 703 5.39 -24.33 58.40
C THR A 703 3.90 -24.28 58.07
N VAL A 704 3.01 -24.72 58.99
CA VAL A 704 1.55 -24.55 58.82
C VAL A 704 1.16 -23.08 58.71
N LEU A 705 1.73 -22.20 59.55
CA LEU A 705 1.48 -20.75 59.49
C LEU A 705 1.96 -20.14 58.15
N LEU A 706 3.16 -20.50 57.69
CA LEU A 706 3.69 -20.04 56.41
C LEU A 706 2.85 -20.51 55.22
N SER A 707 2.40 -21.77 55.21
CA SER A 707 1.49 -22.30 54.19
C SER A 707 0.14 -21.58 54.16
N MET A 708 -0.34 -21.09 55.31
CA MET A 708 -1.57 -20.28 55.36
C MET A 708 -1.35 -18.86 54.79
N VAL A 709 -0.18 -18.26 55.00
CA VAL A 709 0.20 -16.98 54.36
C VAL A 709 0.25 -17.13 52.84
N VAL A 710 0.87 -18.19 52.32
CA VAL A 710 0.86 -18.50 50.87
C VAL A 710 -0.57 -18.68 50.35
N SER A 711 -1.43 -19.36 51.11
CA SER A 711 -2.84 -19.56 50.75
C SER A 711 -3.62 -18.23 50.67
N LEU A 712 -3.36 -17.27 51.58
CA LEU A 712 -3.94 -15.92 51.48
C LEU A 712 -3.48 -15.19 50.21
N VAL A 713 -2.18 -15.22 49.91
CA VAL A 713 -1.62 -14.54 48.72
C VAL A 713 -2.26 -15.07 47.43
N VAL A 714 -2.45 -16.39 47.33
CA VAL A 714 -3.17 -17.04 46.22
C VAL A 714 -4.61 -16.56 46.12
N VAL A 715 -5.38 -16.55 47.23
CA VAL A 715 -6.76 -16.03 47.26
C VAL A 715 -6.83 -14.58 46.78
N THR A 716 -5.93 -13.70 47.25
CA THR A 716 -5.89 -12.29 46.83
C THR A 716 -5.35 -12.07 45.42
N GLY A 717 -4.76 -13.09 44.78
CA GLY A 717 -4.21 -13.00 43.43
C GLY A 717 -5.25 -13.08 42.32
N PHE A 718 -6.36 -13.80 42.57
CA PHE A 718 -7.44 -14.09 41.62
C PHE A 718 -8.51 -12.99 41.52
N LEU A 719 -8.62 -12.11 42.51
CA LEU A 719 -9.69 -11.11 42.59
C LEU A 719 -9.20 -9.69 42.24
N PRO A 720 -10.09 -8.80 41.77
CA PRO A 720 -9.77 -7.39 41.57
C PRO A 720 -9.55 -6.68 42.91
N VAL A 721 -8.93 -5.49 42.87
CA VAL A 721 -8.69 -4.65 44.06
C VAL A 721 -9.96 -3.90 44.43
N SER A 722 -10.94 -4.63 44.97
CA SER A 722 -12.20 -4.09 45.48
C SER A 722 -12.06 -3.39 46.83
N SER A 723 -13.00 -2.50 47.15
CA SER A 723 -13.16 -1.92 48.49
C SER A 723 -13.65 -2.91 49.54
N THR A 724 -14.07 -4.11 49.13
CA THR A 724 -14.57 -5.18 50.01
C THR A 724 -13.65 -6.40 49.97
N LEU A 725 -13.26 -6.90 51.14
CA LEU A 725 -12.50 -8.14 51.26
C LEU A 725 -13.45 -9.35 51.21
N PRO A 726 -13.11 -10.43 50.46
CA PRO A 726 -13.94 -11.63 50.36
C PRO A 726 -13.99 -12.35 51.72
N PHE A 727 -15.12 -12.99 52.02
CA PHE A 727 -15.31 -13.69 53.30
C PHE A 727 -14.20 -14.70 53.61
N ILE A 728 -13.76 -15.47 52.60
CA ILE A 728 -12.71 -16.47 52.76
C ILE A 728 -11.35 -15.87 53.16
N ALA A 729 -10.97 -14.68 52.64
CA ALA A 729 -9.74 -14.01 53.05
C ALA A 729 -9.83 -13.50 54.49
N MET A 730 -10.98 -12.96 54.90
CA MET A 730 -11.21 -12.55 56.29
C MET A 730 -11.15 -13.73 57.26
N LEU A 731 -11.72 -14.88 56.89
CA LEU A 731 -11.59 -16.11 57.67
C LEU A 731 -10.14 -16.57 57.77
N ILE A 732 -9.39 -16.56 56.65
CA ILE A 732 -7.96 -16.91 56.63
C ILE A 732 -7.14 -15.99 57.54
N ILE A 733 -7.36 -14.68 57.49
CA ILE A 733 -6.67 -13.68 58.33
C ILE A 733 -6.94 -13.93 59.82
N VAL A 734 -8.20 -14.18 60.21
CA VAL A 734 -8.55 -14.50 61.61
C VAL A 734 -7.93 -15.83 62.04
N CYS A 735 -7.97 -16.86 61.19
CA CYS A 735 -7.32 -18.14 61.47
C CYS A 735 -5.79 -18.01 61.61
N MET A 736 -5.12 -17.20 60.78
CA MET A 736 -3.68 -16.92 60.94
C MET A 736 -3.37 -16.21 62.25
N GLY A 737 -4.17 -15.20 62.63
CA GLY A 737 -4.01 -14.49 63.90
C GLY A 737 -4.18 -15.42 65.11
N LEU A 738 -5.17 -16.32 65.06
CA LEU A 738 -5.33 -17.38 66.05
C LEU A 738 -4.12 -18.33 66.06
N MET A 739 -3.69 -18.86 64.91
CA MET A 739 -2.54 -19.77 64.84
C MET A 739 -1.26 -19.12 65.39
N ALA A 740 -1.00 -17.84 65.12
CA ALA A 740 0.12 -17.10 65.69
C ALA A 740 0.02 -16.97 67.23
N LEU A 741 -1.16 -16.65 67.76
CA LEU A 741 -1.40 -16.58 69.21
C LEU A 741 -1.21 -17.95 69.88
N PHE A 742 -1.71 -19.02 69.26
CA PHE A 742 -1.55 -20.38 69.77
C PHE A 742 -0.11 -20.90 69.63
N MET A 743 0.65 -20.46 68.62
CA MET A 743 2.10 -20.69 68.57
C MET A 743 2.82 -20.03 69.74
N LEU A 744 2.52 -18.77 70.06
CA LEU A 744 3.06 -18.11 71.26
C LEU A 744 2.67 -18.84 72.56
N TRP A 745 1.46 -19.41 72.63
CA TRP A 745 1.04 -20.28 73.74
C TRP A 745 1.88 -21.57 73.82
N THR A 746 2.23 -22.22 72.71
CA THR A 746 3.15 -23.39 72.74
C THR A 746 4.56 -23.03 73.20
N VAL A 747 5.09 -21.87 72.80
CA VAL A 747 6.39 -21.37 73.30
C VAL A 747 6.33 -21.09 74.80
N PHE A 748 5.22 -20.52 75.29
CA PHE A 748 4.99 -20.31 76.72
C PHE A 748 4.90 -21.64 77.51
N ILE A 749 4.26 -22.67 76.96
CA ILE A 749 4.23 -24.02 77.56
C ILE A 749 5.65 -24.61 77.65
N LEU A 750 6.47 -24.49 76.60
CA LEU A 750 7.85 -24.97 76.61
C LEU A 750 8.72 -24.25 77.65
N ILE A 751 8.55 -22.93 77.80
CA ILE A 751 9.20 -22.10 78.85
C ILE A 751 8.71 -22.47 80.27
N ILE A 752 7.54 -23.10 80.40
CA ILE A 752 7.06 -23.68 81.66
C ILE A 752 7.65 -25.08 81.87
N HIS A 753 7.71 -25.92 80.85
CA HIS A 753 8.20 -27.30 80.93
C HIS A 753 9.64 -27.39 81.47
N ASP A 754 10.53 -26.52 80.99
CA ASP A 754 11.96 -26.49 81.39
C ASP A 754 12.20 -25.96 82.82
N LYS A 755 11.16 -25.55 83.56
CA LYS A 755 11.32 -25.05 84.93
C LYS A 755 11.42 -26.19 85.94
N LYS A 756 12.49 -26.15 86.74
CA LYS A 756 12.74 -27.09 87.85
C LYS A 756 12.34 -26.47 89.19
N GLY A 757 11.76 -27.28 90.08
CA GLY A 757 11.30 -26.89 91.42
C GLY A 757 9.80 -27.14 91.67
N PRO A 758 9.31 -26.93 92.91
CA PRO A 758 7.91 -27.18 93.28
C PRO A 758 6.97 -26.04 92.84
N LEU A 759 5.69 -26.37 92.61
CA LEU A 759 4.63 -25.39 92.39
C LEU A 759 4.17 -24.76 93.71
N PRO A 760 3.69 -23.50 93.68
CA PRO A 760 2.90 -22.93 94.77
C PRO A 760 1.72 -23.84 95.14
N LYS A 761 1.46 -24.05 96.44
CA LYS A 761 0.44 -25.00 96.93
C LYS A 761 -0.97 -24.75 96.36
N TRP A 762 -1.32 -23.49 96.09
CA TRP A 762 -2.57 -23.13 95.42
C TRP A 762 -2.59 -23.57 93.95
N ALA A 763 -1.49 -23.36 93.22
CA ALA A 763 -1.35 -23.72 91.81
C ALA A 763 -1.34 -25.24 91.62
N ARG A 764 -0.61 -25.99 92.45
CA ARG A 764 -0.66 -27.48 92.48
C ARG A 764 -2.09 -27.99 92.66
N THR A 765 -2.84 -27.39 93.58
CA THR A 765 -4.23 -27.78 93.88
C THR A 765 -5.22 -27.36 92.79
N PHE A 766 -5.01 -26.23 92.12
CA PHE A 766 -5.87 -25.77 91.04
C PHE A 766 -5.59 -26.56 89.74
N PHE A 767 -4.35 -26.55 89.26
CA PHE A 767 -3.99 -27.10 87.95
C PHE A 767 -3.94 -28.64 87.94
N LEU A 768 -3.18 -29.29 88.83
CA LEU A 768 -2.94 -30.74 88.76
C LEU A 768 -4.11 -31.60 89.29
N LYS A 769 -5.12 -30.99 89.91
CA LYS A 769 -6.30 -31.68 90.48
C LYS A 769 -7.63 -31.24 89.88
N HIS A 770 -7.89 -29.93 89.75
CA HIS A 770 -9.16 -29.45 89.20
C HIS A 770 -9.09 -29.30 87.68
N MET A 771 -8.07 -28.62 87.16
CA MET A 771 -7.93 -28.42 85.71
C MET A 771 -7.56 -29.72 84.98
N ALA A 772 -6.64 -30.52 85.50
CA ALA A 772 -6.31 -31.85 84.96
C ALA A 772 -7.56 -32.75 84.83
N ARG A 773 -8.46 -32.71 85.83
CA ARG A 773 -9.72 -33.46 85.81
C ARG A 773 -10.74 -32.87 84.83
N ALA A 774 -10.77 -31.55 84.64
CA ALA A 774 -11.62 -30.88 83.66
C ALA A 774 -11.19 -31.16 82.20
N VAL A 775 -9.89 -31.40 81.96
CA VAL A 775 -9.33 -31.74 80.64
C VAL A 775 -8.97 -33.23 80.54
N PHE A 776 -9.72 -34.10 81.22
CA PHE A 776 -9.68 -35.57 81.14
C PHE A 776 -8.33 -36.27 81.46
N LEU A 777 -7.32 -35.55 81.98
CA LEU A 777 -6.03 -36.11 82.42
C LEU A 777 -6.08 -36.79 83.80
N GLY A 778 -7.20 -36.68 84.53
CA GLY A 778 -7.40 -37.29 85.84
C GLY A 778 -6.85 -36.45 87.01
N ASP A 779 -6.50 -37.12 88.10
CA ASP A 779 -5.93 -36.51 89.32
C ASP A 779 -4.41 -36.76 89.36
N LEU A 780 -3.65 -35.89 88.68
CA LEU A 780 -2.19 -36.02 88.54
C LEU A 780 -1.47 -35.89 89.88
N THR A 781 -2.10 -35.26 90.88
CA THR A 781 -1.62 -35.21 92.27
C THR A 781 -1.44 -36.59 92.92
N LYS A 782 -1.98 -37.66 92.33
CA LYS A 782 -1.76 -39.05 92.79
C LYS A 782 -0.52 -39.71 92.21
N LYS A 783 -0.04 -39.32 91.02
CA LYS A 783 1.24 -39.85 90.49
C LYS A 783 2.39 -39.46 91.41
N LEU A 784 2.43 -38.19 91.81
CA LEU A 784 3.33 -37.57 92.80
C LEU A 784 3.19 -38.10 94.26
N LYS A 785 2.73 -39.34 94.45
CA LYS A 785 2.45 -39.96 95.75
C LYS A 785 2.70 -41.47 95.83
N ASN A 786 3.07 -42.12 94.73
CA ASN A 786 3.29 -43.58 94.71
C ASN A 786 4.76 -43.97 94.89
N GLU A 787 5.66 -43.01 95.07
CA GLU A 787 7.12 -43.21 95.15
C GLU A 787 7.67 -42.63 96.47
N GLU A 788 7.42 -43.34 97.57
CA GLU A 788 8.27 -43.36 98.77
C GLU A 788 8.46 -44.85 99.14
N PRO A 789 9.69 -45.37 99.27
CA PRO A 789 9.94 -46.80 99.36
C PRO A 789 9.77 -47.37 100.77
N THR A 790 9.30 -48.62 100.86
CA THR A 790 9.39 -49.45 102.07
C THR A 790 10.31 -50.64 101.83
N GLU A 791 11.38 -50.74 102.60
CA GLU A 791 12.26 -51.91 102.66
C GLU A 791 11.51 -53.16 103.17
N ASP A 792 11.74 -54.33 102.58
CA ASP A 792 12.56 -55.43 103.15
C ASP A 792 12.66 -56.64 102.17
N ALA A 793 13.36 -57.71 102.57
CA ALA A 793 13.22 -59.10 102.11
C ALA A 793 13.91 -59.58 100.80
N THR A 794 15.15 -59.11 100.56
CA THR A 794 16.35 -59.95 100.30
C THR A 794 16.41 -61.09 99.24
N LYS A 795 17.59 -61.19 98.59
CA LYS A 795 18.26 -62.40 98.00
C LYS A 795 17.65 -62.95 96.68
N ASN A 796 18.44 -63.27 95.64
CA ASN A 796 19.72 -64.02 95.69
C ASN A 796 20.77 -63.61 94.62
N LYS A 797 21.91 -64.32 94.61
CA LYS A 797 23.19 -63.99 93.95
C LYS A 797 23.35 -64.44 92.47
N VAL A 798 24.03 -63.59 91.68
CA VAL A 798 25.27 -63.81 90.88
C VAL A 798 25.45 -65.12 90.10
N THR A 799 25.66 -65.03 88.77
CA THR A 799 26.91 -65.43 88.03
C THR A 799 26.90 -64.95 86.57
N ASP A 800 28.09 -64.83 85.99
CA ASP A 800 28.40 -64.27 84.65
C ASP A 800 28.29 -65.29 83.47
N ILE A 801 28.75 -64.83 82.28
CA ILE A 801 29.35 -65.56 81.13
C ILE A 801 28.63 -65.45 79.76
N GLU A 802 29.33 -64.78 78.83
CA GLU A 802 29.54 -64.96 77.37
C GLU A 802 28.59 -65.83 76.48
N GLY A 803 28.45 -65.45 75.18
CA GLY A 803 28.51 -66.46 74.09
C GLY A 803 27.56 -66.38 72.87
N HIS A 804 28.02 -65.75 71.78
CA HIS A 804 27.86 -66.15 70.36
C HIS A 804 26.56 -66.78 69.74
N SER A 805 25.87 -65.97 68.91
CA SER A 805 25.58 -66.13 67.45
C SER A 805 24.91 -67.38 66.79
N ASN A 806 23.75 -67.09 66.14
CA ASN A 806 23.38 -67.34 64.71
C ASN A 806 22.97 -68.72 64.12
N HIS A 807 22.08 -68.61 63.10
CA HIS A 807 21.75 -69.50 61.95
C HIS A 807 20.95 -70.82 62.13
N ALA A 808 19.83 -70.97 61.36
CA ALA A 808 19.69 -71.90 60.22
C ALA A 808 18.27 -71.86 59.55
N PHE A 809 18.10 -72.52 58.40
CA PHE A 809 16.91 -72.53 57.51
C PHE A 809 16.87 -73.86 56.71
N MET A 810 15.70 -74.44 56.34
CA MET A 810 15.54 -75.54 55.32
C MET A 810 14.05 -75.86 54.95
N THR A 811 13.78 -76.65 53.89
CA THR A 811 12.44 -76.85 53.25
C THR A 811 12.19 -78.26 52.62
N ASN A 812 11.03 -78.47 51.94
CA ASN A 812 10.62 -79.57 50.98
C ASN A 812 9.78 -80.76 51.54
N GLY A 813 8.89 -81.49 50.81
CA GLY A 813 8.25 -81.32 49.48
C GLY A 813 7.54 -82.60 48.88
N HIS A 814 6.40 -82.47 48.15
CA HIS A 814 5.60 -83.50 47.39
C HIS A 814 4.78 -84.57 48.19
N GLY A 815 3.82 -85.38 47.66
CA GLY A 815 3.33 -85.68 46.28
C GLY A 815 1.91 -86.36 46.19
N PRO A 816 1.43 -86.93 45.04
CA PRO A 816 -0.02 -87.04 44.71
C PRO A 816 -0.65 -88.40 44.28
N THR A 817 -2.00 -88.58 44.40
CA THR A 817 -2.91 -89.31 43.43
C THR A 817 -4.44 -89.06 43.64
N ALA A 818 -5.25 -89.32 42.59
CA ALA A 818 -6.65 -88.91 42.30
C ALA A 818 -7.86 -89.48 43.12
N GLY A 819 -9.09 -88.92 42.96
CA GLY A 819 -10.29 -89.55 43.58
C GLY A 819 -11.77 -89.02 43.49
N ARG A 820 -12.23 -88.16 42.54
CA ARG A 820 -13.66 -87.80 42.24
C ARG A 820 -14.63 -87.40 43.41
N GLY A 821 -15.10 -86.15 43.42
CA GLY A 821 -16.40 -85.75 44.04
C GLY A 821 -16.53 -84.27 44.42
N ASN A 822 -17.45 -83.52 43.82
CA ASN A 822 -17.78 -82.10 44.09
C ASN A 822 -19.32 -81.93 44.15
N PRO A 823 -19.90 -80.93 44.85
CA PRO A 823 -19.33 -79.67 45.34
C PRO A 823 -19.54 -79.46 46.87
N PRO A 824 -19.56 -78.21 47.37
CA PRO A 824 -18.41 -77.36 47.66
C PRO A 824 -17.96 -77.47 49.14
N LEU A 825 -16.71 -77.09 49.44
CA LEU A 825 -16.20 -77.02 50.83
C LEU A 825 -15.61 -75.65 51.15
N ASN A 826 -16.02 -75.09 52.29
CA ASN A 826 -15.69 -73.74 52.75
C ASN A 826 -14.45 -73.77 53.67
N VAL A 827 -13.27 -73.45 53.13
CA VAL A 827 -12.01 -73.49 53.87
C VAL A 827 -11.86 -72.24 54.75
N LYS A 828 -12.10 -72.37 56.05
CA LYS A 828 -11.92 -71.27 57.02
C LYS A 828 -11.33 -71.63 58.39
N ASN A 829 -10.84 -72.86 58.58
CA ASN A 829 -10.34 -73.36 59.87
C ASN A 829 -8.81 -73.54 59.98
N GLU A 830 -8.01 -73.03 59.03
CA GLU A 830 -6.54 -73.12 59.06
C GLU A 830 -5.83 -71.77 59.33
N VAL A 831 -6.62 -70.73 59.62
CA VAL A 831 -6.13 -69.37 59.93
C VAL A 831 -5.88 -69.18 61.44
N GLY A 832 -6.51 -69.99 62.30
CA GLY A 832 -6.42 -69.83 63.76
C GLY A 832 -5.05 -70.20 64.36
N ALA A 833 -4.48 -71.34 63.94
CA ALA A 833 -3.22 -71.83 64.51
C ALA A 833 -2.03 -70.92 64.21
N THR A 834 -1.97 -70.37 62.98
CA THR A 834 -0.95 -69.40 62.55
C THR A 834 -1.08 -68.06 63.26
N LEU A 835 -2.31 -67.58 63.51
CA LEU A 835 -2.54 -66.35 64.29
C LEU A 835 -2.15 -66.49 65.77
N ILE A 836 -2.36 -67.66 66.39
CA ILE A 836 -1.91 -67.91 67.78
C ILE A 836 -0.38 -67.93 67.85
N GLY A 837 0.29 -68.56 66.87
CA GLY A 837 1.74 -68.55 66.75
C GLY A 837 2.31 -67.13 66.55
N LEU A 838 1.75 -66.36 65.61
CA LEU A 838 2.14 -64.96 65.42
C LEU A 838 1.91 -64.12 66.67
N LYS A 839 0.79 -64.30 67.38
CA LYS A 839 0.53 -63.57 68.62
C LYS A 839 1.58 -63.89 69.68
N GLY A 840 1.90 -65.17 69.92
CA GLY A 840 2.96 -65.55 70.87
C GLY A 840 4.35 -65.01 70.51
N SER A 841 4.64 -64.80 69.21
CA SER A 841 5.85 -64.12 68.76
C SER A 841 5.79 -62.60 68.91
N VAL A 842 4.64 -61.97 68.67
CA VAL A 842 4.44 -60.52 68.82
C VAL A 842 4.42 -60.10 70.29
N ASP A 843 3.76 -60.87 71.16
CA ASP A 843 3.75 -60.62 72.61
C ASP A 843 5.19 -60.70 73.16
N ARG A 844 5.97 -61.73 72.76
CA ARG A 844 7.42 -61.81 73.08
C ARG A 844 8.26 -60.70 72.46
N LEU A 845 7.89 -60.19 71.29
CA LEU A 845 8.57 -59.04 70.69
C LEU A 845 8.26 -57.77 71.49
N SER A 846 7.03 -57.62 71.99
CA SER A 846 6.63 -56.53 72.89
C SER A 846 7.41 -56.59 74.20
N ASP A 847 7.46 -57.74 74.87
CA ASP A 847 8.26 -57.93 76.09
C ASP A 847 9.75 -57.63 75.86
N SER A 848 10.28 -58.02 74.69
CA SER A 848 11.69 -57.74 74.32
C SER A 848 11.93 -56.27 73.97
N ILE A 849 10.94 -55.57 73.41
CA ILE A 849 11.00 -54.14 73.09
C ILE A 849 10.84 -53.30 74.35
N ASP A 850 9.98 -53.69 75.30
CA ASP A 850 9.90 -53.04 76.62
C ASP A 850 11.18 -53.26 77.44
N ALA A 851 11.79 -54.46 77.35
CA ALA A 851 13.10 -54.72 77.94
C ALA A 851 14.22 -53.89 77.28
N LEU A 852 14.20 -53.73 75.96
CA LEU A 852 15.15 -52.87 75.24
C LEU A 852 14.90 -51.37 75.49
N ALA A 853 13.65 -50.94 75.65
CA ALA A 853 13.32 -49.57 76.04
C ALA A 853 13.86 -49.26 77.44
N LYS A 854 13.72 -50.20 78.39
CA LYS A 854 14.34 -50.13 79.72
C LYS A 854 15.87 -50.30 79.76
N ALA A 855 16.49 -50.73 78.67
CA ALA A 855 17.96 -50.90 78.58
C ALA A 855 18.64 -49.91 77.61
N SER A 856 17.87 -49.08 76.91
CA SER A 856 18.35 -48.09 75.93
C SER A 856 17.86 -46.67 76.20
N GLY A 857 16.87 -46.47 77.06
CA GLY A 857 16.81 -45.25 77.86
C GLY A 857 17.89 -45.37 78.95
N GLY A 858 18.82 -44.42 79.00
CA GLY A 858 19.72 -44.30 80.15
C GLY A 858 18.97 -43.77 81.36
N ASP A 859 19.50 -44.04 82.56
CA ASP A 859 18.93 -43.59 83.84
C ASP A 859 19.10 -42.06 84.07
N ASP A 860 18.48 -41.25 83.20
CA ASP A 860 17.97 -39.94 83.59
C ASP A 860 16.56 -40.16 84.14
N ASP A 861 16.47 -40.46 85.45
CA ASP A 861 15.22 -40.43 86.20
C ASP A 861 14.62 -39.01 86.12
N GLU A 862 13.74 -38.77 85.15
CA GLU A 862 13.02 -37.51 85.02
C GLU A 862 11.94 -37.41 86.12
N GLU A 863 12.43 -37.13 87.34
CA GLU A 863 11.71 -36.75 88.54
C GLU A 863 10.55 -35.84 88.13
N ASN A 864 9.33 -36.38 88.17
CA ASN A 864 8.19 -35.88 87.39
C ASN A 864 7.81 -34.44 87.78
N SER A 865 8.48 -33.47 87.14
CA SER A 865 8.45 -32.07 87.54
C SER A 865 7.01 -31.59 87.62
N GLU A 866 6.65 -30.92 88.72
CA GLU A 866 5.32 -30.36 88.87
C GLU A 866 5.03 -29.34 87.76
N TYR A 867 6.07 -28.73 87.17
CA TYR A 867 5.97 -27.87 85.99
C TYR A 867 5.82 -28.64 84.66
N ALA A 868 6.42 -29.82 84.50
CA ALA A 868 6.20 -30.67 83.31
C ALA A 868 4.77 -31.24 83.31
N LEU A 869 4.30 -31.74 84.47
CA LEU A 869 2.91 -32.13 84.67
C LEU A 869 1.94 -30.95 84.44
N LEU A 870 2.29 -29.73 84.87
CA LEU A 870 1.52 -28.52 84.58
C LEU A 870 1.52 -28.18 83.08
N ALA A 871 2.66 -28.31 82.40
CA ALA A 871 2.80 -28.07 80.97
C ALA A 871 1.85 -28.97 80.15
N HIS A 872 1.77 -30.28 80.45
CA HIS A 872 0.80 -31.17 79.80
C HIS A 872 -0.67 -30.74 80.02
N VAL A 873 -1.03 -30.24 81.22
CA VAL A 873 -2.40 -29.75 81.47
C VAL A 873 -2.67 -28.43 80.72
N LEU A 874 -1.70 -27.50 80.68
CA LEU A 874 -1.79 -26.26 79.90
C LEU A 874 -1.82 -26.50 78.38
N ASP A 875 -1.18 -27.58 77.93
CA ASP A 875 -1.16 -27.98 76.53
C ASP A 875 -2.52 -28.54 76.07
N ARG A 876 -3.10 -29.47 76.85
CA ARG A 876 -4.46 -29.96 76.60
C ARG A 876 -5.51 -28.86 76.80
N LEU A 877 -5.29 -27.90 77.70
CA LEU A 877 -6.12 -26.70 77.81
C LEU A 877 -6.02 -25.84 76.53
N GLY A 878 -4.81 -25.65 76.00
CA GLY A 878 -4.55 -24.97 74.72
C GLY A 878 -5.27 -25.62 73.54
N LEU A 879 -5.23 -26.96 73.45
CA LEU A 879 -5.99 -27.74 72.47
C LEU A 879 -7.50 -27.47 72.53
N VAL A 880 -8.09 -27.50 73.73
CA VAL A 880 -9.52 -27.21 73.91
C VAL A 880 -9.86 -25.77 73.54
N PHE A 881 -9.04 -24.80 73.96
CA PHE A 881 -9.23 -23.40 73.56
C PHE A 881 -9.05 -23.18 72.06
N TYR A 882 -8.13 -23.88 71.39
CA TYR A 882 -7.97 -23.79 69.93
C TYR A 882 -9.22 -24.27 69.20
N ILE A 883 -9.74 -25.45 69.56
CA ILE A 883 -10.95 -26.02 68.96
C ILE A 883 -12.16 -25.10 69.17
N VAL A 884 -12.34 -24.56 70.38
CA VAL A 884 -13.42 -23.59 70.68
C VAL A 884 -13.21 -22.28 69.91
N ALA A 885 -11.99 -21.75 69.84
CA ALA A 885 -11.71 -20.51 69.12
C ALA A 885 -11.98 -20.64 67.61
N VAL A 886 -11.59 -21.75 66.97
CA VAL A 886 -11.89 -22.03 65.57
C VAL A 886 -13.41 -22.20 65.34
N ALA A 887 -14.09 -22.93 66.22
CA ALA A 887 -15.54 -23.12 66.14
C ALA A 887 -16.34 -21.82 66.31
N VAL A 888 -15.82 -20.84 67.06
CA VAL A 888 -16.41 -19.50 67.21
C VAL A 888 -15.97 -18.55 66.10
N ALA A 889 -14.76 -18.67 65.56
CA ALA A 889 -14.26 -17.80 64.50
C ALA A 889 -15.11 -17.86 63.23
N ILE A 890 -15.51 -19.06 62.81
CA ILE A 890 -16.30 -19.28 61.58
C ILE A 890 -17.65 -18.52 61.59
N PRO A 891 -18.53 -18.65 62.61
CA PRO A 891 -19.75 -17.85 62.67
C PRO A 891 -19.46 -16.35 62.92
N CYS A 892 -18.44 -15.99 63.71
CA CYS A 892 -18.13 -14.59 63.97
C CYS A 892 -17.71 -13.83 62.70
N THR A 893 -16.87 -14.42 61.83
CA THR A 893 -16.45 -13.76 60.58
C THR A 893 -17.59 -13.57 59.58
N LEU A 894 -18.61 -14.45 59.59
CA LEU A 894 -19.83 -14.26 58.80
C LEU A 894 -20.68 -13.07 59.27
N PHE A 895 -20.69 -12.77 60.57
CA PHE A 895 -21.44 -11.63 61.13
C PHE A 895 -20.67 -10.31 61.05
N ILE A 896 -19.35 -10.32 61.24
CA ILE A 896 -18.52 -9.10 61.34
C ILE A 896 -18.66 -8.17 60.12
N ASN A 897 -18.75 -8.71 58.90
CA ASN A 897 -18.76 -7.90 57.68
C ASN A 897 -20.11 -7.87 56.94
N ARG A 898 -21.22 -8.30 57.57
CA ARG A 898 -22.57 -8.19 56.95
C ARG A 898 -23.18 -6.80 57.10
N GLN A 899 -22.38 -5.74 56.91
CA GLN A 899 -22.94 -4.42 56.65
C GLN A 899 -23.68 -4.46 55.31
N ARG A 900 -24.89 -3.89 55.27
CA ARG A 900 -25.67 -3.83 54.03
C ARG A 900 -25.05 -2.77 53.12
N VAL A 901 -24.23 -3.20 52.17
CA VAL A 901 -24.00 -2.42 50.95
C VAL A 901 -25.36 -2.32 50.24
N ILE A 902 -26.00 -1.17 50.37
CA ILE A 902 -27.20 -0.84 49.58
C ILE A 902 -26.66 -0.47 48.19
N PRO A 903 -27.08 -1.16 47.11
CA PRO A 903 -26.68 -0.74 45.76
C PRO A 903 -27.29 0.63 45.47
N THR A 904 -26.43 1.64 45.32
CA THR A 904 -26.82 2.97 44.87
C THR A 904 -27.15 2.91 43.38
N TYR A 905 -28.45 3.02 43.07
CA TYR A 905 -29.03 3.08 41.73
C TYR A 905 -29.55 4.48 41.40
#